data_AF-A0A3R6IJ73-F1
#
_entry.id   AF-A0A3R6IJ73-F1
#
_cell.length_a   1.000
_cell.length_b   1.000
_cell.length_c   1.000
_cell.angle_alpha   90.00
_cell.angle_beta   90.00
_cell.angle_gamma   90.00
#
_symmetry.space_group_name_H-M   'P 1'
#
loop_
_entity.id
_entity.type
_entity.pdbx_description
1 polymer ?
#
loop_
_entity_poly.entity_id
_entity_poly.type
_entity_poly.pdbx_seq_one_letter_code
_entity_poly.pdbx_strand_id
1 'polypeptide(L)'
;MRFEEFSKALNEHLEKMMRNDRGLFQVAVDKDEMYNKYLDSYPLESNKIYRTRREFDCSCCHSFVKRMGNVVALIDGKVVTIWGFHTGDDVYQPMLDAMDAYIKGKTISDVFFSGDEMIGTPVSREQLEDGTIVKWNHMAVKLPKRYVIDKRFNSVEAEQGIRRDTRNVFKRSLEEISIDATETVLELIGSNSLYRGEEWLGILQKFLKYQKEYVGLDATNKELYTWMNASVAGMSIGRIRNHSIGTLLVNISEGMDLDEAVRKYEQIVAPTNYKRPKAIFTKKMLEDAKKEIEKLGYMDSLARRFARLDDITVNNILFANRDAAKKMGGGDIFAEMAGDVAVNPKRFSKVEEIGIDKFVSDVLPGAREVEVLLENRHSGNLVSLIAPENVDAPSMFKWNNGFSWAYSGNIADSMKQRVKAAGGKIDGDLRFSIQWNEDGKDDCDLDAHCEEVATNTEIYYGSYRGRKGISPCGGNLDVDIIHPGKDIAVENIVYADKTKMKPGQYAFFVHQFSGSAKSGFRAEIEFGGNVYSYDYSNRMRTNEYVQVAIVSVDKDCNLSITHLLKESASGREVWGLKTNQFVPASVIMMSPNYWDEQKGIGNRHFFFMLKGCINPENPNGMFNEYLKEELLKHKRVFEALGVKTAVKDDLEQLSGIGFSATKHDNVIVKVKGNTERTMKVIF
;
A
#
# COMPACT_ATOMS: atom_id res chain seq x y z
N MET A 1 6.42 -62.99 5.75
CA MET A 1 6.97 -61.87 6.55
C MET A 1 6.16 -61.74 7.83
N ARG A 2 6.77 -61.43 8.98
CA ARG A 2 6.00 -61.13 10.21
C ARG A 2 5.47 -59.70 10.17
N PHE A 3 4.31 -59.44 10.76
CA PHE A 3 3.72 -58.09 10.77
C PHE A 3 4.65 -57.01 11.39
N GLU A 4 5.48 -57.37 12.38
CA GLU A 4 6.49 -56.46 12.96
C GLU A 4 7.51 -55.98 11.92
N GLU A 5 7.94 -56.86 11.02
CA GLU A 5 8.89 -56.55 9.94
C GLU A 5 8.23 -55.63 8.90
N PHE A 6 6.96 -55.89 8.56
CA PHE A 6 6.15 -55.01 7.71
C PHE A 6 6.01 -53.61 8.33
N SER A 7 5.62 -53.53 9.61
CA SER A 7 5.43 -52.27 10.33
C SER A 7 6.74 -51.47 10.43
N LYS A 8 7.88 -52.15 10.59
CA LYS A 8 9.20 -51.52 10.56
C LYS A 8 9.50 -50.95 9.16
N ALA A 9 9.30 -51.72 8.09
CA ALA A 9 9.52 -51.25 6.72
C ALA A 9 8.63 -50.05 6.36
N LEU A 10 7.36 -50.06 6.77
CA LEU A 10 6.44 -48.93 6.62
C LEU A 10 6.97 -47.68 7.35
N ASN A 11 7.46 -47.82 8.59
CA ASN A 11 8.01 -46.69 9.34
C ASN A 11 9.29 -46.14 8.70
N GLU A 12 10.20 -46.99 8.24
CA GLU A 12 11.41 -46.56 7.51
C GLU A 12 11.06 -45.80 6.21
N HIS A 13 10.02 -46.22 5.50
CA HIS A 13 9.50 -45.52 4.33
C HIS A 13 8.88 -44.17 4.67
N LEU A 14 8.01 -44.13 5.69
CA LEU A 14 7.41 -42.90 6.19
C LEU A 14 8.46 -41.89 6.69
N GLU A 15 9.51 -42.35 7.36
CA GLU A 15 10.62 -41.49 7.77
C GLU A 15 11.32 -40.84 6.58
N LYS A 16 11.53 -41.57 5.48
CA LYS A 16 12.09 -41.00 4.25
C LYS A 16 11.16 -39.94 3.65
N MET A 17 9.85 -40.21 3.58
CA MET A 17 8.86 -39.24 3.14
C MET A 17 8.86 -37.98 4.01
N MET A 18 8.96 -38.16 5.33
CA MET A 18 9.00 -37.09 6.32
C MET A 18 10.34 -36.36 6.42
N ARG A 19 11.39 -36.72 5.68
CA ARG A 19 12.64 -35.93 5.60
C ARG A 19 12.58 -34.82 4.56
N ASN A 20 11.67 -34.92 3.59
CA ASN A 20 11.47 -33.92 2.56
C ASN A 20 11.10 -32.55 3.16
N ASP A 21 11.62 -31.46 2.60
CA ASP A 21 11.45 -30.09 3.06
C ASP A 21 10.11 -29.46 2.64
N ARG A 22 9.42 -30.04 1.66
CA ARG A 22 8.14 -29.57 1.09
C ARG A 22 6.90 -30.01 1.86
N GLY A 23 7.04 -30.92 2.82
CA GLY A 23 5.95 -31.39 3.67
C GLY A 23 5.18 -32.61 3.13
N LEU A 24 4.10 -32.96 3.84
CA LEU A 24 3.20 -34.05 3.49
C LEU A 24 1.86 -33.50 3.02
N PHE A 25 1.18 -34.25 2.18
CA PHE A 25 -0.10 -33.91 1.57
C PHE A 25 -1.09 -35.05 1.74
N GLN A 26 -2.36 -34.79 1.48
CA GLN A 26 -3.42 -35.79 1.47
C GLN A 26 -4.17 -35.73 0.14
N VAL A 27 -4.59 -36.90 -0.36
CA VAL A 27 -5.41 -37.01 -1.57
C VAL A 27 -6.90 -37.16 -1.25
N ALA A 28 -7.75 -36.74 -2.19
CA ALA A 28 -9.20 -36.89 -2.09
C ALA A 28 -9.60 -38.37 -2.25
N VAL A 29 -10.15 -38.96 -1.19
CA VAL A 29 -10.68 -40.32 -1.16
C VAL A 29 -11.93 -40.41 -0.30
N ASP A 30 -12.78 -41.37 -0.63
CA ASP A 30 -13.73 -41.92 0.33
C ASP A 30 -12.97 -42.86 1.27
N LYS A 31 -13.08 -42.62 2.59
CA LYS A 31 -12.28 -43.35 3.58
C LYS A 31 -12.75 -44.79 3.79
N ASP A 32 -14.02 -45.07 3.54
CA ASP A 32 -14.57 -46.42 3.66
C ASP A 32 -14.23 -47.24 2.40
N GLU A 33 -14.34 -46.64 1.21
CA GLU A 33 -13.88 -47.24 -0.04
C GLU A 33 -12.38 -47.59 0.02
N MET A 34 -11.56 -46.66 0.50
CA MET A 34 -10.12 -46.87 0.67
C MET A 34 -9.80 -48.02 1.63
N TYR A 35 -10.54 -48.14 2.75
CA TYR A 35 -10.31 -49.23 3.69
C TYR A 35 -10.77 -50.58 3.15
N ASN A 36 -11.91 -50.61 2.44
CA ASN A 36 -12.37 -51.83 1.76
C ASN A 36 -11.33 -52.26 0.71
N LYS A 37 -10.81 -51.32 -0.08
CA LYS A 37 -9.74 -51.60 -1.04
C LYS A 37 -8.49 -52.19 -0.36
N TYR A 38 -8.08 -51.65 0.79
CA TYR A 38 -6.97 -52.18 1.58
C TYR A 38 -7.23 -53.64 2.00
N LEU A 39 -8.41 -53.95 2.53
CA LEU A 39 -8.76 -55.31 2.96
C LEU A 39 -8.88 -56.30 1.79
N ASP A 40 -9.42 -55.86 0.67
CA ASP A 40 -9.71 -56.72 -0.50
C ASP A 40 -8.47 -56.95 -1.37
N SER A 41 -7.37 -56.23 -1.14
CA SER A 41 -6.13 -56.37 -1.91
C SER A 41 -5.18 -57.45 -1.36
N TYR A 42 -5.50 -58.05 -0.21
CA TYR A 42 -4.78 -59.21 0.30
C TYR A 42 -5.18 -60.49 -0.47
N PRO A 43 -4.26 -61.44 -0.71
CA PRO A 43 -4.60 -62.72 -1.30
C PRO A 43 -5.70 -63.45 -0.51
N LEU A 44 -6.68 -64.03 -1.21
CA LEU A 44 -7.83 -64.75 -0.62
C LEU A 44 -7.38 -65.84 0.36
N GLU A 45 -6.30 -66.56 0.04
CA GLU A 45 -5.76 -67.63 0.88
C GLU A 45 -5.13 -67.14 2.19
N SER A 46 -4.79 -65.85 2.26
CA SER A 46 -4.11 -65.21 3.38
C SER A 46 -5.01 -64.26 4.20
N ASN A 47 -6.24 -64.00 3.76
CA ASN A 47 -7.20 -63.13 4.44
C ASN A 47 -8.49 -63.88 4.85
N LYS A 48 -8.30 -65.08 5.43
CA LYS A 48 -9.40 -65.96 5.88
C LYS A 48 -10.13 -65.36 7.09
N ILE A 49 -11.35 -65.82 7.35
CA ILE A 49 -12.09 -65.43 8.56
C ILE A 49 -11.34 -65.97 9.79
N TYR A 50 -10.79 -65.06 10.58
CA TYR A 50 -10.27 -65.27 11.92
C TYR A 50 -11.37 -65.02 12.96
N ARG A 51 -11.92 -66.10 13.51
CA ARG A 51 -13.07 -66.13 14.45
C ARG A 51 -14.35 -65.52 13.86
N THR A 52 -14.45 -64.19 13.78
CA THR A 52 -15.64 -63.46 13.31
C THR A 52 -15.34 -62.39 12.25
N ARG A 53 -14.07 -62.10 11.97
CA ARG A 53 -13.62 -61.09 10.99
C ARG A 53 -12.46 -61.62 10.16
N ARG A 54 -12.13 -60.98 9.04
CA ARG A 54 -10.95 -61.40 8.25
C ARG A 54 -9.66 -61.13 9.03
N GLU A 55 -8.60 -61.90 8.78
CA GLU A 55 -7.32 -61.80 9.50
C GLU A 55 -6.74 -60.37 9.53
N PHE A 56 -6.89 -59.61 8.44
CA PHE A 56 -6.43 -58.22 8.37
C PHE A 56 -7.49 -57.16 8.74
N ASP A 57 -8.69 -57.57 9.14
CA ASP A 57 -9.79 -56.68 9.55
C ASP A 57 -9.71 -56.32 11.04
N CYS A 58 -8.75 -55.45 11.35
CA CYS A 58 -8.45 -54.99 12.70
C CYS A 58 -8.87 -53.53 12.91
N SER A 59 -9.56 -53.24 14.02
CA SER A 59 -10.01 -51.88 14.36
C SER A 59 -8.86 -50.89 14.58
N CYS A 60 -7.70 -51.34 15.07
CA CYS A 60 -6.51 -50.49 15.20
C CYS A 60 -5.93 -50.13 13.82
N CYS A 61 -5.79 -51.11 12.93
CA CYS A 61 -5.31 -50.91 11.56
C CYS A 61 -6.30 -50.06 10.74
N HIS A 62 -7.61 -50.25 10.90
CA HIS A 62 -8.64 -49.42 10.31
C HIS A 62 -8.47 -47.93 10.67
N SER A 63 -8.23 -47.63 11.95
CA SER A 63 -7.98 -46.26 12.41
C SER A 63 -6.73 -45.66 11.75
N PHE A 64 -5.64 -46.44 11.66
CA PHE A 64 -4.42 -46.00 10.99
C PHE A 64 -4.66 -45.72 9.50
N VAL A 65 -5.26 -46.66 8.77
CA VAL A 65 -5.55 -46.54 7.33
C VAL A 65 -6.43 -45.31 7.06
N LYS A 66 -7.46 -45.05 7.87
CA LYS A 66 -8.31 -43.86 7.73
C LYS A 66 -7.61 -42.51 7.97
N ARG A 67 -6.47 -42.51 8.66
CA ARG A 67 -5.72 -41.29 9.03
C ARG A 67 -4.49 -41.06 8.18
N MET A 68 -3.79 -42.14 7.79
CA MET A 68 -2.53 -42.08 7.05
C MET A 68 -2.64 -42.65 5.63
N GLY A 69 -3.66 -43.45 5.33
CA GLY A 69 -3.76 -44.23 4.09
C GLY A 69 -3.82 -43.40 2.81
N ASN A 70 -4.26 -42.14 2.90
CA ASN A 70 -4.31 -41.20 1.79
C ASN A 70 -3.21 -40.13 1.84
N VAL A 71 -2.21 -40.30 2.71
CA VAL A 71 -1.09 -39.38 2.83
C VAL A 71 -0.07 -39.65 1.73
N VAL A 72 0.47 -38.59 1.16
CA VAL A 72 1.48 -38.63 0.11
C VAL A 72 2.56 -37.59 0.37
N ALA A 73 3.73 -37.79 -0.22
CA ALA A 73 4.80 -36.81 -0.31
C ALA A 73 5.07 -36.45 -1.77
N LEU A 74 5.61 -35.26 -2.00
CA LEU A 74 6.10 -34.84 -3.30
C LEU A 74 7.63 -34.87 -3.29
N ILE A 75 8.21 -35.91 -3.91
CA ILE A 75 9.65 -36.13 -3.98
C ILE A 75 10.06 -36.09 -5.44
N ASP A 76 11.01 -35.22 -5.79
CA ASP A 76 11.50 -35.03 -7.16
C ASP A 76 10.39 -34.81 -8.19
N GLY A 77 9.36 -34.03 -7.80
CA GLY A 77 8.20 -33.71 -8.64
C GLY A 77 7.22 -34.86 -8.83
N LYS A 78 7.39 -35.99 -8.12
CA LYS A 78 6.51 -37.17 -8.21
C LYS A 78 5.78 -37.43 -6.90
N VAL A 79 4.59 -38.00 -7.02
CA VAL A 79 3.77 -38.45 -5.89
C VAL A 79 4.34 -39.76 -5.35
N VAL A 80 4.74 -39.76 -4.08
CA VAL A 80 5.17 -40.94 -3.31
C VAL A 80 4.12 -41.21 -2.24
N THR A 81 3.53 -42.40 -2.22
CA THR A 81 2.49 -42.79 -1.26
C THR A 81 3.11 -43.52 -0.06
N ILE A 82 2.37 -43.62 1.06
CA ILE A 82 2.82 -44.43 2.21
C ILE A 82 2.93 -45.93 1.89
N TRP A 83 2.32 -46.38 0.80
CA TRP A 83 2.27 -47.78 0.37
C TRP A 83 3.36 -48.12 -0.66
N GLY A 84 4.04 -47.11 -1.22
CA GLY A 84 5.01 -47.27 -2.31
C GLY A 84 6.39 -47.77 -1.86
N PHE A 85 6.45 -48.83 -1.06
CA PHE A 85 7.68 -49.53 -0.68
C PHE A 85 7.61 -51.02 -1.03
N HIS A 86 8.77 -51.66 -1.11
CA HIS A 86 8.88 -53.06 -1.52
C HIS A 86 9.24 -53.95 -0.34
N THR A 87 8.49 -55.03 -0.14
CA THR A 87 8.73 -56.05 0.90
C THR A 87 9.17 -57.38 0.30
N GLY A 88 8.82 -57.66 -0.97
CA GLY A 88 9.07 -58.95 -1.62
C GLY A 88 8.26 -60.11 -1.05
N ASP A 89 7.24 -59.82 -0.23
CA ASP A 89 6.40 -60.81 0.44
C ASP A 89 5.09 -61.06 -0.30
N ASP A 90 4.76 -62.33 -0.56
CA ASP A 90 3.59 -62.72 -1.35
C ASP A 90 2.24 -62.32 -0.73
N VAL A 91 2.19 -62.00 0.56
CA VAL A 91 0.96 -61.57 1.25
C VAL A 91 0.82 -60.05 1.23
N TYR A 92 1.88 -59.31 1.61
CA TYR A 92 1.81 -57.86 1.74
C TYR A 92 2.05 -57.10 0.44
N GLN A 93 2.90 -57.59 -0.46
CA GLN A 93 3.25 -56.88 -1.69
C GLN A 93 2.05 -56.62 -2.60
N PRO A 94 1.12 -57.58 -2.84
CA PRO A 94 -0.08 -57.32 -3.65
C PRO A 94 -0.96 -56.19 -3.08
N MET A 95 -1.08 -56.10 -1.76
CA MET A 95 -1.80 -55.03 -1.08
C MET A 95 -1.10 -53.68 -1.26
N LEU A 96 0.22 -53.64 -1.07
CA LEU A 96 1.02 -52.43 -1.25
C LEU A 96 0.90 -51.88 -2.67
N ASP A 97 1.05 -52.73 -3.68
CA ASP A 97 0.98 -52.34 -5.10
C ASP A 97 -0.43 -51.82 -5.46
N ALA A 98 -1.48 -52.51 -4.98
CA ALA A 98 -2.85 -52.11 -5.22
C ALA A 98 -3.21 -50.76 -4.54
N MET A 99 -2.76 -50.56 -3.31
CA MET A 99 -2.98 -49.31 -2.57
C MET A 99 -2.15 -48.16 -3.14
N ASP A 100 -0.90 -48.39 -3.51
CA ASP A 100 -0.04 -47.38 -4.13
C ASP A 100 -0.63 -46.91 -5.47
N ALA A 101 -1.08 -47.85 -6.32
CA ALA A 101 -1.76 -47.53 -7.57
C ALA A 101 -3.08 -46.76 -7.34
N TYR A 102 -3.89 -47.21 -6.37
CA TYR A 102 -5.16 -46.56 -6.03
C TYR A 102 -4.94 -45.11 -5.59
N ILE A 103 -4.00 -44.86 -4.67
CA ILE A 103 -3.73 -43.52 -4.13
C ILE A 103 -3.07 -42.61 -5.17
N LYS A 104 -2.16 -43.12 -6.00
CA LYS A 104 -1.56 -42.34 -7.12
C LYS A 104 -2.59 -41.90 -8.16
N GLY A 105 -3.70 -42.64 -8.31
CA GLY A 105 -4.80 -42.28 -9.19
C GLY A 105 -5.71 -41.16 -8.67
N LYS A 106 -5.49 -40.64 -7.45
CA LYS A 106 -6.31 -39.60 -6.82
C LYS A 106 -5.62 -38.24 -6.86
N THR A 107 -6.42 -37.18 -6.74
CA THR A 107 -5.91 -35.79 -6.74
C THR A 107 -5.55 -35.33 -5.34
N ILE A 108 -4.47 -34.54 -5.24
CA ILE A 108 -4.09 -33.89 -3.98
C ILE A 108 -5.15 -32.85 -3.62
N SER A 109 -5.68 -32.95 -2.40
CA SER A 109 -6.74 -32.09 -1.89
C SER A 109 -6.27 -31.12 -0.82
N ASP A 110 -5.28 -31.50 -0.01
CA ASP A 110 -4.79 -30.66 1.07
C ASP A 110 -3.35 -30.99 1.51
N VAL A 111 -2.79 -30.13 2.35
CA VAL A 111 -1.60 -30.44 3.16
C VAL A 111 -1.98 -31.34 4.33
N PHE A 112 -1.08 -32.23 4.74
CA PHE A 112 -1.31 -33.12 5.88
C PHE A 112 -0.78 -32.50 7.17
N PHE A 113 -1.66 -32.41 8.16
CA PHE A 113 -1.35 -32.13 9.55
C PHE A 113 -2.15 -33.07 10.46
N SER A 114 -1.61 -33.32 11.64
CA SER A 114 -2.31 -34.06 12.70
C SER A 114 -2.42 -33.20 13.94
N GLY A 115 -3.46 -33.44 14.72
CA GLY A 115 -3.55 -32.89 16.07
C GLY A 115 -2.93 -33.78 17.15
N ASP A 116 -2.47 -34.98 16.78
CA ASP A 116 -1.84 -35.94 17.68
C ASP A 116 -0.45 -36.31 17.14
N GLU A 117 0.54 -36.44 18.04
CA GLU A 117 1.91 -36.82 17.68
C GLU A 117 2.03 -38.30 17.31
N MET A 118 1.22 -39.18 17.91
CA MET A 118 1.17 -40.60 17.59
C MET A 118 -0.08 -40.92 16.78
N ILE A 119 0.08 -41.52 15.60
CA ILE A 119 -1.03 -42.01 14.78
C ILE A 119 -1.05 -43.53 14.82
N GLY A 120 -2.21 -44.09 15.13
CA GLY A 120 -2.38 -45.54 15.29
C GLY A 120 -2.00 -46.04 16.69
N THR A 121 -2.08 -47.36 16.86
CA THR A 121 -1.88 -48.04 18.14
C THR A 121 -0.76 -49.06 17.97
N PRO A 122 0.49 -48.81 18.38
CA PRO A 122 1.61 -49.70 18.08
C PRO A 122 1.39 -51.14 18.54
N VAL A 123 0.77 -51.30 19.71
CA VAL A 123 0.53 -52.59 20.36
C VAL A 123 -0.83 -52.59 21.07
N SER A 124 -1.59 -53.66 20.92
CA SER A 124 -2.71 -54.00 21.81
C SER A 124 -2.44 -55.34 22.51
N ARG A 125 -3.15 -55.59 23.62
CA ARG A 125 -3.06 -56.83 24.38
C ARG A 125 -4.44 -57.45 24.51
N GLU A 126 -4.53 -58.75 24.33
CA GLU A 126 -5.74 -59.56 24.53
C GLU A 126 -5.42 -60.61 25.59
N GLN A 127 -6.30 -60.77 26.58
CA GLN A 127 -6.22 -61.87 27.52
C GLN A 127 -7.14 -62.98 27.03
N LEU A 128 -6.57 -64.17 26.77
CA LEU A 128 -7.33 -65.36 26.40
C LEU A 128 -8.02 -65.98 27.64
N GLU A 129 -8.96 -66.89 27.39
CA GLU A 129 -9.75 -67.56 28.45
C GLU A 129 -8.88 -68.33 29.46
N ASP A 130 -7.70 -68.78 29.05
CA ASP A 130 -6.70 -69.47 29.88
C ASP A 130 -5.81 -68.51 30.70
N GLY A 131 -6.03 -67.20 30.59
CA GLY A 131 -5.24 -66.16 31.25
C GLY A 131 -3.99 -65.72 30.49
N THR A 132 -3.67 -66.34 29.35
CA THR A 132 -2.52 -65.97 28.50
C THR A 132 -2.74 -64.59 27.88
N ILE A 133 -1.73 -63.71 27.95
CA ILE A 133 -1.77 -62.39 27.31
C ILE A 133 -1.11 -62.47 25.93
N VAL A 134 -1.91 -62.32 24.88
CA VAL A 134 -1.44 -62.19 23.49
C VAL A 134 -1.16 -60.73 23.18
N LYS A 135 0.01 -60.47 22.60
CA LYS A 135 0.42 -59.14 22.14
C LYS A 135 0.20 -59.04 20.63
N TRP A 136 -0.61 -58.07 20.21
CA TRP A 136 -0.86 -57.77 18.81
C TRP A 136 -0.13 -56.49 18.41
N ASN A 137 0.66 -56.53 17.34
CA ASN A 137 1.33 -55.35 16.80
C ASN A 137 0.46 -54.75 15.68
N HIS A 138 0.38 -53.42 15.59
CA HIS A 138 -0.38 -52.74 14.54
C HIS A 138 0.44 -51.64 13.87
N MET A 139 -0.09 -51.10 12.78
CA MET A 139 0.50 -49.93 12.14
C MET A 139 0.38 -48.72 13.07
N ALA A 140 1.50 -48.06 13.29
CA ALA A 140 1.57 -46.79 13.98
C ALA A 140 2.79 -45.99 13.51
N VAL A 141 2.68 -44.67 13.56
CA VAL A 141 3.79 -43.75 13.24
C VAL A 141 3.81 -42.59 14.23
N LYS A 142 5.01 -42.22 14.66
CA LYS A 142 5.25 -41.00 15.43
C LYS A 142 5.61 -39.85 14.50
N LEU A 143 4.78 -38.82 14.46
CA LEU A 143 4.98 -37.65 13.63
C LEU A 143 5.97 -36.66 14.26
N PRO A 144 6.91 -36.10 13.48
CA PRO A 144 7.68 -34.93 13.91
C PRO A 144 6.79 -33.74 14.24
N LYS A 145 7.20 -32.90 15.21
CA LYS A 145 6.43 -31.74 15.68
C LYS A 145 5.94 -30.80 14.58
N ARG A 146 6.68 -30.68 13.47
CA ARG A 146 6.29 -29.82 12.32
C ARG A 146 5.00 -30.24 11.62
N TYR A 147 4.54 -31.48 11.82
CA TYR A 147 3.26 -31.98 11.30
C TYR A 147 2.17 -32.01 12.37
N VAL A 148 2.47 -31.60 13.60
CA VAL A 148 1.56 -31.67 14.75
C VAL A 148 1.09 -30.27 15.12
N ILE A 149 -0.22 -30.03 14.99
CA ILE A 149 -0.85 -28.78 15.39
C ILE A 149 -1.25 -28.87 16.86
N ASP A 150 -0.73 -27.94 17.66
CA ASP A 150 -1.16 -27.79 19.04
C ASP A 150 -2.58 -27.21 19.08
N LYS A 151 -3.55 -28.08 19.37
CA LYS A 151 -4.99 -27.78 19.41
C LYS A 151 -5.36 -26.65 20.39
N ARG A 152 -4.45 -26.26 21.29
CA ARG A 152 -4.65 -25.11 22.20
C ARG A 152 -4.55 -23.77 21.49
N PHE A 153 -3.81 -23.69 20.39
CA PHE A 153 -3.52 -22.45 19.68
C PHE A 153 -4.18 -22.37 18.29
N ASN A 154 -4.33 -23.52 17.61
CA ASN A 154 -4.94 -23.56 16.28
C ASN A 154 -5.61 -24.91 16.01
N SER A 155 -6.48 -25.00 15.00
CA SER A 155 -7.04 -26.27 14.54
C SER A 155 -6.32 -26.76 13.28
N VAL A 156 -6.39 -28.06 13.02
CA VAL A 156 -5.82 -28.67 11.80
C VAL A 156 -6.49 -28.07 10.55
N GLU A 157 -7.81 -27.92 10.60
CA GLU A 157 -8.64 -27.42 9.50
C GLU A 157 -8.33 -25.95 9.17
N ALA A 158 -8.05 -25.14 10.20
CA ALA A 158 -7.69 -23.73 10.03
C ALA A 158 -6.31 -23.58 9.36
N GLU A 159 -5.31 -24.35 9.81
CA GLU A 159 -3.98 -24.34 9.17
C GLU A 159 -4.05 -24.85 7.72
N GLN A 160 -4.76 -25.95 7.48
CA GLN A 160 -5.03 -26.48 6.14
C GLN A 160 -5.68 -25.42 5.24
N GLY A 161 -6.70 -24.72 5.73
CA GLY A 161 -7.36 -23.63 5.02
C GLY A 161 -6.39 -22.53 4.58
N ILE A 162 -5.53 -22.06 5.50
CA ILE A 162 -4.54 -21.03 5.19
C ILE A 162 -3.58 -21.48 4.07
N ARG A 163 -3.08 -22.72 4.13
CA ARG A 163 -2.15 -23.27 3.13
C ARG A 163 -2.81 -23.46 1.79
N ARG A 164 -4.01 -24.03 1.77
CA ARG A 164 -4.80 -24.25 0.55
C ARG A 164 -5.17 -22.93 -0.14
N ASP A 165 -5.61 -21.93 0.62
CA ASP A 165 -5.93 -20.60 0.08
C ASP A 165 -4.69 -19.92 -0.50
N THR A 166 -3.56 -20.02 0.20
CA THR A 166 -2.28 -19.47 -0.29
C THR A 166 -1.85 -20.16 -1.58
N ARG A 167 -1.98 -21.48 -1.66
CA ARG A 167 -1.71 -22.25 -2.88
C ARG A 167 -2.62 -21.82 -4.03
N ASN A 168 -3.91 -21.60 -3.77
CA ASN A 168 -4.86 -21.18 -4.80
C ASN A 168 -4.54 -19.78 -5.34
N VAL A 169 -4.21 -18.82 -4.46
CA VAL A 169 -3.79 -17.48 -4.90
C VAL A 169 -2.46 -17.55 -5.65
N PHE A 170 -1.52 -18.38 -5.20
CA PHE A 170 -0.24 -18.57 -5.87
C PHE A 170 -0.40 -19.13 -7.28
N LYS A 171 -1.23 -20.18 -7.43
CA LYS A 171 -1.58 -20.75 -8.74
C LYS A 171 -2.17 -19.69 -9.66
N ARG A 172 -3.18 -18.96 -9.21
CA ARG A 172 -3.79 -17.87 -9.99
C ARG A 172 -2.80 -16.78 -10.35
N SER A 173 -1.88 -16.45 -9.45
CA SER A 173 -0.82 -15.49 -9.73
C SER A 173 0.09 -15.97 -10.86
N LEU A 174 0.47 -17.25 -10.87
CA LEU A 174 1.29 -17.85 -11.95
C LEU A 174 0.54 -17.98 -13.29
N GLU A 175 -0.78 -18.07 -13.28
CA GLU A 175 -1.61 -18.23 -14.49
C GLU A 175 -2.08 -16.91 -15.08
N GLU A 176 -2.42 -15.94 -14.24
CA GLU A 176 -3.07 -14.68 -14.66
C GLU A 176 -2.08 -13.52 -14.76
N ILE A 177 -0.91 -13.58 -14.11
CA ILE A 177 0.13 -12.55 -14.23
C ILE A 177 1.15 -13.01 -15.28
N SER A 178 1.35 -12.21 -16.32
CA SER A 178 2.31 -12.52 -17.37
C SER A 178 3.75 -12.34 -16.89
N ILE A 179 4.67 -13.10 -17.51
CA ILE A 179 6.11 -12.96 -17.29
C ILE A 179 6.55 -11.55 -17.72
N ASP A 180 6.05 -11.11 -18.88
CA ASP A 180 6.33 -9.79 -19.47
C ASP A 180 5.94 -8.63 -18.54
N ALA A 181 4.76 -8.70 -17.89
CA ALA A 181 4.36 -7.69 -16.91
C ALA A 181 5.32 -7.64 -15.71
N THR A 182 5.82 -8.80 -15.27
CA THR A 182 6.76 -8.88 -14.14
C THR A 182 8.13 -8.33 -14.52
N GLU A 183 8.61 -8.61 -15.73
CA GLU A 183 9.86 -8.07 -16.27
C GLU A 183 9.76 -6.56 -16.49
N THR A 184 8.66 -6.06 -17.06
CA THR A 184 8.36 -4.63 -17.23
C THR A 184 8.40 -3.89 -15.88
N VAL A 185 7.74 -4.42 -14.85
CA VAL A 185 7.75 -3.80 -13.52
C VAL A 185 9.16 -3.82 -12.89
N LEU A 186 9.94 -4.89 -13.10
CA LEU A 186 11.34 -4.93 -12.65
C LEU A 186 12.21 -3.89 -13.36
N GLU A 187 11.97 -3.62 -14.64
CA GLU A 187 12.64 -2.54 -15.40
C GLU A 187 12.23 -1.15 -14.91
N LEU A 188 10.95 -0.93 -14.61
CA LEU A 188 10.48 0.32 -14.00
C LEU A 188 11.12 0.55 -12.62
N ILE A 189 11.32 -0.50 -11.83
CA ILE A 189 12.06 -0.43 -10.57
C ILE A 189 13.54 -0.10 -10.81
N GLY A 190 14.19 -0.79 -11.76
CA GLY A 190 15.60 -0.60 -12.08
C GLY A 190 15.93 0.79 -12.65
N SER A 191 14.96 1.43 -13.31
CA SER A 191 15.06 2.80 -13.81
C SER A 191 14.60 3.88 -12.81
N ASN A 192 14.21 3.47 -11.59
CA ASN A 192 13.64 4.34 -10.56
C ASN A 192 12.37 5.10 -11.01
N SER A 193 11.62 4.51 -11.94
CA SER A 193 10.41 5.09 -12.55
C SER A 193 9.11 4.63 -11.87
N LEU A 194 9.20 3.86 -10.78
CA LEU A 194 8.05 3.33 -10.06
C LEU A 194 8.09 3.73 -8.58
N TYR A 195 7.15 4.57 -8.16
CA TYR A 195 7.06 5.04 -6.77
C TYR A 195 6.92 3.88 -5.77
N ARG A 196 7.84 3.76 -4.81
CA ARG A 196 7.92 2.64 -3.85
C ARG A 196 8.09 1.25 -4.49
N GLY A 197 8.57 1.19 -5.73
CA GLY A 197 8.82 -0.06 -6.43
C GLY A 197 9.97 -0.88 -5.82
N GLU A 198 11.00 -0.23 -5.26
CA GLU A 198 12.19 -0.89 -4.71
C GLU A 198 11.88 -1.91 -3.60
N GLU A 199 10.83 -1.65 -2.79
CA GLU A 199 10.36 -2.56 -1.74
C GLU A 199 9.97 -3.95 -2.29
N TRP A 200 9.62 -4.01 -3.58
CA TRP A 200 9.14 -5.23 -4.25
C TRP A 200 10.23 -5.96 -5.04
N LEU A 201 11.43 -5.36 -5.21
CA LEU A 201 12.47 -5.89 -6.11
C LEU A 201 12.80 -7.36 -5.82
N GLY A 202 13.16 -7.67 -4.57
CA GLY A 202 13.54 -9.03 -4.19
C GLY A 202 12.38 -10.04 -4.23
N ILE A 203 11.14 -9.57 -4.05
CA ILE A 203 9.92 -10.40 -4.13
C ILE A 203 9.63 -10.72 -5.60
N LEU A 204 9.67 -9.73 -6.48
CA LEU A 204 9.40 -9.88 -7.91
C LEU A 204 10.45 -10.74 -8.61
N GLN A 205 11.73 -10.60 -8.26
CA GLN A 205 12.79 -11.46 -8.80
C GLN A 205 12.56 -12.95 -8.45
N LYS A 206 12.15 -13.24 -7.21
CA LYS A 206 11.79 -14.60 -6.80
C LYS A 206 10.51 -15.08 -7.48
N PHE A 207 9.51 -14.22 -7.61
CA PHE A 207 8.26 -14.56 -8.31
C PHE A 207 8.50 -14.88 -9.79
N LEU A 208 9.33 -14.08 -10.48
CA LEU A 208 9.74 -14.32 -11.86
C LEU A 208 10.41 -15.69 -12.05
N LYS A 209 11.27 -16.10 -11.10
CA LYS A 209 11.86 -17.44 -11.08
C LYS A 209 10.76 -18.51 -11.04
N TYR A 210 9.77 -18.36 -10.17
CA TYR A 210 8.66 -19.30 -10.09
C TYR A 210 7.81 -19.33 -11.38
N GLN A 211 7.59 -18.19 -12.05
CA GLN A 211 6.87 -18.14 -13.33
C GLN A 211 7.63 -18.88 -14.44
N LYS A 212 8.95 -18.67 -14.54
CA LYS A 212 9.80 -19.32 -15.55
C LYS A 212 9.84 -20.84 -15.38
N GLU A 213 9.92 -21.31 -14.13
CA GLU A 213 9.83 -22.74 -13.80
C GLU A 213 8.43 -23.31 -14.08
N TYR A 214 7.35 -22.53 -13.89
CA TYR A 214 5.96 -22.97 -14.08
C TYR A 214 5.54 -23.08 -15.55
N VAL A 215 6.00 -22.16 -16.42
CA VAL A 215 5.46 -22.04 -17.79
C VAL A 215 5.69 -23.28 -18.65
N GLY A 216 6.83 -23.95 -18.46
CA GLY A 216 7.24 -25.14 -19.22
C GLY A 216 6.62 -26.46 -18.76
N LEU A 217 5.77 -26.45 -17.73
CA LEU A 217 5.16 -27.65 -17.17
C LEU A 217 3.82 -27.98 -17.85
N ASP A 218 3.51 -29.26 -17.99
CA ASP A 218 2.16 -29.73 -18.33
C ASP A 218 1.16 -29.50 -17.18
N ALA A 219 -0.13 -29.68 -17.45
CA ALA A 219 -1.19 -29.41 -16.47
C ALA A 219 -1.04 -30.19 -15.15
N THR A 220 -0.61 -31.46 -15.22
CA THR A 220 -0.41 -32.31 -14.05
C THR A 220 0.76 -31.82 -13.22
N ASN A 221 1.89 -31.52 -13.87
CA ASN A 221 3.09 -31.02 -13.22
C ASN A 221 2.90 -29.60 -12.67
N LYS A 222 2.08 -28.76 -13.32
CA LYS A 222 1.66 -27.45 -12.81
C LYS A 222 0.90 -27.57 -11.49
N GLU A 223 -0.06 -28.49 -11.41
CA GLU A 223 -0.79 -28.77 -10.18
C GLU A 223 0.16 -29.17 -9.03
N LEU A 224 1.03 -30.15 -9.26
CA LEU A 224 2.01 -30.59 -8.25
C LEU A 224 2.97 -29.47 -7.85
N TYR A 225 3.45 -28.70 -8.82
CA TYR A 225 4.37 -27.59 -8.60
C TYR A 225 3.79 -26.53 -7.67
N THR A 226 2.50 -26.20 -7.81
CA THR A 226 1.86 -25.21 -6.93
C THR A 226 1.76 -25.68 -5.48
N TRP A 227 1.44 -26.96 -5.24
CA TRP A 227 1.43 -27.54 -3.90
C TRP A 227 2.83 -27.54 -3.27
N MET A 228 3.84 -27.87 -4.07
CA MET A 228 5.22 -27.99 -3.62
C MET A 228 5.87 -26.64 -3.30
N ASN A 229 5.53 -25.59 -4.06
CA ASN A 229 6.20 -24.29 -3.96
C ASN A 229 5.43 -23.23 -3.18
N ALA A 230 4.09 -23.30 -3.06
CA ALA A 230 3.31 -22.24 -2.40
C ALA A 230 3.72 -22.01 -0.94
N SER A 231 3.98 -23.07 -0.17
CA SER A 231 4.44 -22.94 1.23
C SER A 231 5.88 -22.41 1.32
N VAL A 232 6.74 -22.76 0.36
CA VAL A 232 8.16 -22.34 0.32
C VAL A 232 8.30 -20.89 -0.13
N ALA A 233 7.45 -20.45 -1.06
CA ALA A 233 7.37 -19.06 -1.51
C ALA A 233 6.99 -18.09 -0.37
N GLY A 234 6.33 -18.60 0.68
CA GLY A 234 5.86 -17.80 1.80
C GLY A 234 4.67 -16.91 1.43
N MET A 235 4.14 -16.19 2.42
CA MET A 235 2.89 -15.44 2.25
C MET A 235 3.00 -14.26 1.27
N SER A 236 4.14 -13.56 1.26
CA SER A 236 4.33 -12.36 0.44
C SER A 236 4.36 -12.68 -1.06
N ILE A 237 4.99 -13.80 -1.46
CA ILE A 237 5.01 -14.25 -2.86
C ILE A 237 3.77 -15.11 -3.15
N GLY A 238 3.41 -16.02 -2.25
CA GLY A 238 2.25 -16.91 -2.40
C GLY A 238 0.92 -16.15 -2.55
N ARG A 239 0.86 -14.92 -2.05
CA ARG A 239 -0.31 -14.03 -2.20
C ARG A 239 0.00 -12.73 -2.93
N ILE A 240 1.03 -12.72 -3.79
CA ILE A 240 1.52 -11.50 -4.47
C ILE A 240 0.41 -10.69 -5.15
N ARG A 241 -0.55 -11.37 -5.79
CA ARG A 241 -1.72 -10.74 -6.45
C ARG A 241 -2.56 -9.86 -5.52
N ASN A 242 -2.59 -10.16 -4.23
CA ASN A 242 -3.39 -9.42 -3.24
C ASN A 242 -2.69 -8.18 -2.69
N HIS A 243 -1.43 -7.96 -3.06
CA HIS A 243 -0.66 -6.77 -2.66
C HIS A 243 -0.84 -5.63 -3.67
N SER A 244 -0.45 -4.41 -3.30
CA SER A 244 -0.50 -3.25 -4.20
C SER A 244 0.27 -3.48 -5.50
N ILE A 245 1.45 -4.10 -5.43
CA ILE A 245 2.22 -4.48 -6.62
C ILE A 245 1.47 -5.51 -7.49
N GLY A 246 0.67 -6.37 -6.87
CA GLY A 246 -0.17 -7.34 -7.55
C GLY A 246 -1.20 -6.66 -8.44
N THR A 247 -1.79 -5.54 -7.99
CA THR A 247 -2.72 -4.74 -8.81
C THR A 247 -2.04 -4.18 -10.06
N LEU A 248 -0.80 -3.67 -9.93
CA LEU A 248 -0.02 -3.20 -11.08
C LEU A 248 0.24 -4.33 -12.08
N LEU A 249 0.74 -5.47 -11.59
CA LEU A 249 1.04 -6.65 -12.39
C LEU A 249 -0.19 -7.17 -13.15
N VAL A 250 -1.34 -7.23 -12.48
CA VAL A 250 -2.60 -7.66 -13.08
C VAL A 250 -3.07 -6.68 -14.15
N ASN A 251 -3.06 -5.38 -13.86
CA ASN A 251 -3.46 -4.36 -14.83
C ASN A 251 -2.63 -4.45 -16.13
N ILE A 252 -1.30 -4.56 -16.02
CA ILE A 252 -0.41 -4.72 -17.18
C ILE A 252 -0.70 -6.04 -17.90
N SER A 253 -0.90 -7.14 -17.15
CA SER A 253 -1.20 -8.46 -17.74
C SER A 253 -2.55 -8.49 -18.48
N GLU A 254 -3.52 -7.68 -18.05
CA GLU A 254 -4.83 -7.51 -18.69
C GLU A 254 -4.81 -6.53 -19.87
N GLY A 255 -3.64 -5.99 -20.24
CA GLY A 255 -3.46 -5.10 -21.39
C GLY A 255 -3.82 -3.65 -21.13
N MET A 256 -3.88 -3.22 -19.86
CA MET A 256 -4.00 -1.81 -19.51
C MET A 256 -2.75 -1.05 -19.95
N ASP A 257 -2.96 0.19 -20.41
CA ASP A 257 -1.87 1.11 -20.70
C ASP A 257 -0.92 1.25 -19.49
N LEU A 258 0.39 1.28 -19.76
CA LEU A 258 1.41 1.24 -18.71
C LEU A 258 1.35 2.47 -17.80
N ASP A 259 1.17 3.65 -18.38
CA ASP A 259 1.09 4.91 -17.62
C ASP A 259 -0.18 4.94 -16.77
N GLU A 260 -1.31 4.46 -17.30
CA GLU A 260 -2.54 4.32 -16.53
C GLU A 260 -2.40 3.31 -15.37
N ALA A 261 -1.75 2.17 -15.62
CA ALA A 261 -1.52 1.12 -14.63
C ALA A 261 -0.61 1.60 -13.51
N VAL A 262 0.48 2.30 -13.84
CA VAL A 262 1.39 2.95 -12.89
C VAL A 262 0.65 4.01 -12.09
N ARG A 263 -0.11 4.91 -12.73
CA ARG A 263 -0.89 5.94 -12.03
C ARG A 263 -1.87 5.34 -11.01
N LYS A 264 -2.59 4.27 -11.37
CA LYS A 264 -3.49 3.56 -10.44
C LYS A 264 -2.73 2.95 -9.26
N TYR A 265 -1.58 2.34 -9.53
CA TYR A 265 -0.71 1.82 -8.49
C TYR A 265 -0.22 2.94 -7.55
N GLU A 266 0.27 4.05 -8.10
CA GLU A 266 0.74 5.20 -7.34
C GLU A 266 -0.36 5.81 -6.47
N GLN A 267 -1.60 5.89 -6.98
CA GLN A 267 -2.74 6.31 -6.17
C GLN A 267 -3.03 5.39 -4.98
N ILE A 268 -2.80 4.08 -5.12
CA ILE A 268 -2.96 3.10 -4.04
C ILE A 268 -1.85 3.26 -2.98
N VAL A 269 -0.62 3.56 -3.40
CA VAL A 269 0.54 3.63 -2.50
C VAL A 269 0.87 5.04 -2.00
N ALA A 270 0.26 6.09 -2.56
CA ALA A 270 0.45 7.48 -2.18
C ALA A 270 -0.07 7.75 -0.75
N PRO A 271 0.74 8.38 0.12
CA PRO A 271 0.34 8.71 1.49
C PRO A 271 -0.89 9.62 1.58
N THR A 272 -1.12 10.43 0.54
CA THR A 272 -2.10 11.53 0.49
C THR A 272 -3.52 11.06 0.18
N ASN A 273 -3.71 9.83 -0.32
CA ASN A 273 -4.99 9.36 -0.84
C ASN A 273 -5.71 8.39 0.09
N TYR A 274 -6.09 8.84 1.29
CA TYR A 274 -7.28 8.28 1.93
C TYR A 274 -7.70 9.13 3.13
N LYS A 275 -8.94 9.66 3.12
CA LYS A 275 -9.69 9.76 4.38
C LYS A 275 -9.83 8.31 4.86
N ARG A 276 -8.86 7.85 5.67
CA ARG A 276 -8.79 6.48 6.18
C ARG A 276 -10.13 6.16 6.87
N PRO A 277 -10.93 5.22 6.34
CA PRO A 277 -12.17 4.78 6.95
C PRO A 277 -11.89 4.38 8.39
N LYS A 278 -12.81 4.73 9.31
CA LYS A 278 -12.69 4.30 10.70
C LYS A 278 -12.49 2.79 10.75
N ALA A 279 -11.33 2.36 11.24
CA ALA A 279 -10.99 0.94 11.29
C ALA A 279 -12.00 0.20 12.18
N ILE A 280 -12.64 -0.84 11.63
CA ILE A 280 -13.57 -1.70 12.36
C ILE A 280 -12.77 -2.88 12.94
N PHE A 281 -12.72 -2.99 14.27
CA PHE A 281 -12.07 -4.07 15.00
C PHE A 281 -12.98 -4.58 16.13
N THR A 282 -12.80 -5.84 16.53
CA THR A 282 -13.57 -6.47 17.62
C THR A 282 -12.85 -6.32 18.96
N LYS A 283 -13.58 -6.49 20.08
CA LYS A 283 -13.00 -6.45 21.43
C LYS A 283 -11.85 -7.47 21.60
N LYS A 284 -12.01 -8.68 21.04
CA LYS A 284 -10.98 -9.72 21.05
C LYS A 284 -9.70 -9.28 20.31
N MET A 285 -9.84 -8.66 19.14
CA MET A 285 -8.69 -8.15 18.37
C MET A 285 -7.91 -7.08 19.13
N LEU A 286 -8.60 -6.23 19.89
CA LEU A 286 -8.00 -5.20 20.74
C LEU A 286 -7.24 -5.83 21.93
N GLU A 287 -7.83 -6.82 22.59
CA GLU A 287 -7.20 -7.54 23.70
C GLU A 287 -5.95 -8.30 23.25
N ASP A 288 -6.01 -8.97 22.10
CA ASP A 288 -4.88 -9.70 21.51
C ASP A 288 -3.74 -8.73 21.13
N ALA A 289 -4.08 -7.59 20.51
CA ALA A 289 -3.09 -6.56 20.17
C ALA A 289 -2.43 -5.97 21.43
N LYS A 290 -3.21 -5.68 22.48
CA LYS A 290 -2.68 -5.16 23.74
C LYS A 290 -1.69 -6.12 24.39
N LYS A 291 -2.02 -7.41 24.46
CA LYS A 291 -1.12 -8.44 25.01
C LYS A 291 0.18 -8.53 24.23
N GLU A 292 0.12 -8.48 22.90
CA GLU A 292 1.32 -8.56 22.07
C GLU A 292 2.20 -7.30 22.23
N ILE A 293 1.61 -6.10 22.30
CA ILE A 293 2.34 -4.84 22.56
C ILE A 293 3.04 -4.87 23.93
N GLU A 294 2.33 -5.31 24.99
CA GLU A 294 2.91 -5.45 26.32
C GLU A 294 4.07 -6.47 26.34
N LYS A 295 3.88 -7.61 25.68
CA LYS A 295 4.90 -8.67 25.58
C LYS A 295 6.14 -8.22 24.81
N LEU A 296 5.98 -7.42 23.76
CA LEU A 296 7.08 -6.89 22.95
C LEU A 296 7.73 -5.62 23.57
N GLY A 297 7.16 -5.08 24.65
CA GLY A 297 7.69 -3.91 25.35
C GLY A 297 7.43 -2.58 24.65
N TYR A 298 6.42 -2.50 23.78
CA TYR A 298 6.13 -1.32 22.95
C TYR A 298 5.09 -0.35 23.54
N MET A 299 4.63 -0.57 24.77
CA MET A 299 3.59 0.28 25.38
C MET A 299 4.01 1.76 25.43
N ASP A 300 5.25 2.02 25.82
CA ASP A 300 5.79 3.39 25.91
C ASP A 300 6.10 4.02 24.56
N SER A 301 6.13 3.20 23.50
CA SER A 301 6.38 3.63 22.12
C SER A 301 5.12 4.19 21.43
N LEU A 302 3.94 4.04 22.05
CA LEU A 302 2.66 4.43 21.45
C LEU A 302 2.42 5.94 21.46
N ALA A 303 2.88 6.65 22.49
CA ALA A 303 2.63 8.07 22.67
C ALA A 303 3.54 8.91 21.74
N ARG A 304 2.98 9.91 21.08
CA ARG A 304 3.62 10.65 19.98
C ARG A 304 3.40 12.16 20.12
N ARG A 305 4.41 12.94 19.71
CA ARG A 305 4.37 14.40 19.68
C ARG A 305 5.08 14.96 18.45
N PHE A 306 4.88 16.23 18.14
CA PHE A 306 5.72 16.90 17.14
C PHE A 306 7.18 16.83 17.58
N ALA A 307 8.07 16.54 16.64
CA ALA A 307 9.49 16.60 16.88
C ALA A 307 9.92 18.06 17.04
N ARG A 308 10.87 18.30 17.95
CA ARG A 308 11.51 19.59 18.18
C ARG A 308 12.95 19.51 17.68
N LEU A 309 13.58 20.67 17.50
CA LEU A 309 14.97 20.73 17.04
C LEU A 309 15.93 19.95 17.96
N ASP A 310 15.70 20.00 19.27
CA ASP A 310 16.51 19.32 20.29
C ASP A 310 16.39 17.79 20.24
N ASP A 311 15.39 17.25 19.55
CA ASP A 311 15.24 15.80 19.36
C ASP A 311 16.20 15.24 18.29
N ILE A 312 16.77 16.11 17.44
CA ILE A 312 17.52 15.70 16.25
C ILE A 312 19.03 15.74 16.52
N THR A 313 19.68 14.58 16.37
CA THR A 313 21.13 14.49 16.46
C THR A 313 21.82 15.12 15.26
N VAL A 314 22.99 15.73 15.49
CA VAL A 314 23.78 16.43 14.45
C VAL A 314 24.05 15.57 13.21
N ASN A 315 24.30 14.27 13.37
CA ASN A 315 24.58 13.35 12.26
C ASN A 315 23.41 13.19 11.27
N ASN A 316 22.18 13.52 11.70
CA ASN A 316 20.97 13.40 10.90
C ASN A 316 20.56 14.72 10.23
N ILE A 317 21.36 15.77 10.40
CA ILE A 317 21.17 17.10 9.80
C ILE A 317 22.15 17.27 8.64
N LEU A 318 21.62 17.51 7.44
CA LEU A 318 22.42 17.84 6.25
C LEU A 318 22.86 19.31 6.23
N PHE A 319 22.03 20.19 6.77
CA PHE A 319 22.31 21.62 6.89
C PHE A 319 21.51 22.23 8.04
N ALA A 320 22.12 23.14 8.78
CA ALA A 320 21.46 23.97 9.79
C ALA A 320 21.76 25.44 9.54
N ASN A 321 20.73 26.27 9.47
CA ASN A 321 20.89 27.70 9.27
C ASN A 321 21.36 28.36 10.58
N ARG A 322 22.40 29.21 10.52
CA ARG A 322 23.08 29.74 11.72
C ARG A 322 22.18 30.63 12.59
N ASP A 323 21.11 31.21 12.03
CA ASP A 323 20.11 31.99 12.80
C ASP A 323 19.10 31.11 13.56
N ALA A 324 18.98 29.82 13.25
CA ALA A 324 18.18 28.89 14.05
C ALA A 324 18.77 28.70 15.48
N ALA A 325 20.02 29.13 15.70
CA ALA A 325 20.72 29.03 16.98
C ALA A 325 20.71 30.31 17.84
N LYS A 326 20.07 31.41 17.40
CA LYS A 326 19.99 32.67 18.19
C LYS A 326 18.55 33.05 18.53
N LYS A 327 18.19 32.87 19.81
CA LYS A 327 17.03 33.53 20.42
C LYS A 327 17.22 35.06 20.35
N MET A 328 16.26 35.72 19.70
CA MET A 328 15.87 37.14 19.74
C MET A 328 16.98 38.21 19.65
N GLY A 329 16.92 39.05 18.60
CA GLY A 329 17.54 40.37 18.61
C GLY A 329 17.64 41.07 17.25
N GLY A 330 16.77 42.05 17.01
CA GLY A 330 16.97 43.25 16.17
C GLY A 330 17.43 43.04 14.72
N GLY A 331 16.51 42.78 13.79
CA GLY A 331 16.73 42.87 12.36
C GLY A 331 16.16 44.16 11.77
N ASP A 332 16.78 44.65 10.69
CA ASP A 332 16.37 45.83 9.91
C ASP A 332 14.93 45.65 9.37
N ILE A 333 14.01 46.52 9.83
CA ILE A 333 12.58 46.48 9.52
C ILE A 333 12.32 46.52 8.00
N PHE A 334 13.20 47.17 7.23
CA PHE A 334 13.05 47.22 5.77
C PHE A 334 13.40 45.88 5.08
N ALA A 335 14.27 45.06 5.66
CA ALA A 335 14.57 43.72 5.16
C ALA A 335 13.41 42.74 5.47
N GLU A 336 12.76 42.89 6.62
CA GLU A 336 11.51 42.17 6.96
C GLU A 336 10.39 42.52 5.97
N MET A 337 10.19 43.81 5.69
CA MET A 337 9.19 44.29 4.72
C MET A 337 9.46 43.84 3.28
N ALA A 338 10.73 43.61 2.90
CA ALA A 338 11.08 43.09 1.59
C ALA A 338 10.78 41.58 1.45
N GLY A 339 10.92 40.81 2.53
CA GLY A 339 10.51 39.39 2.59
C GLY A 339 9.00 39.18 2.48
N ASP A 340 8.20 40.17 2.91
CA ASP A 340 6.74 40.17 2.81
C ASP A 340 6.20 40.38 1.37
N VAL A 341 7.05 40.72 0.41
CA VAL A 341 6.65 40.94 -0.99
C VAL A 341 6.59 39.61 -1.74
N ALA A 342 5.41 39.25 -2.25
CA ALA A 342 5.23 38.05 -3.06
C ALA A 342 6.10 38.07 -4.33
N VAL A 343 6.85 36.99 -4.55
CA VAL A 343 7.75 36.78 -5.68
C VAL A 343 7.04 35.93 -6.73
N ASN A 344 6.98 36.41 -7.98
CA ASN A 344 6.43 35.62 -9.09
C ASN A 344 7.37 34.43 -9.43
N PRO A 345 6.95 33.16 -9.24
CA PRO A 345 7.80 32.00 -9.49
C PRO A 345 8.25 31.87 -10.96
N LYS A 346 7.49 32.39 -11.92
CA LYS A 346 7.81 32.35 -13.37
C LYS A 346 9.15 33.04 -13.70
N ARG A 347 9.64 33.95 -12.84
CA ARG A 347 10.95 34.61 -12.98
C ARG A 347 12.13 33.65 -12.91
N PHE A 348 11.93 32.46 -12.34
CA PHE A 348 12.95 31.43 -12.14
C PHE A 348 12.84 30.27 -13.14
N SER A 349 12.14 30.46 -14.26
CA SER A 349 12.05 29.45 -15.33
C SER A 349 13.39 29.17 -16.04
N LYS A 350 14.43 29.99 -15.82
CA LYS A 350 15.75 29.90 -16.47
C LYS A 350 16.94 29.78 -15.50
N VAL A 351 16.71 29.50 -14.21
CA VAL A 351 17.81 29.28 -13.24
C VAL A 351 18.43 27.89 -13.41
N GLU A 352 19.67 27.75 -12.97
CA GLU A 352 20.43 26.50 -12.97
C GLU A 352 19.69 25.37 -12.24
N GLU A 353 19.62 24.19 -12.87
CA GLU A 353 19.02 22.98 -12.32
C GLU A 353 20.08 22.06 -11.73
N ILE A 354 19.84 21.55 -10.53
CA ILE A 354 20.75 20.62 -9.83
C ILE A 354 19.97 19.49 -9.18
N GLY A 355 20.44 18.25 -9.34
CA GLY A 355 19.84 17.09 -8.65
C GLY A 355 20.12 17.12 -7.15
N ILE A 356 19.18 16.63 -6.33
CA ILE A 356 19.27 16.70 -4.86
C ILE A 356 20.55 16.10 -4.28
N ASP A 357 21.04 14.95 -4.79
CA ASP A 357 22.27 14.34 -4.28
C ASP A 357 23.51 15.23 -4.54
N LYS A 358 23.57 15.92 -5.69
CA LYS A 358 24.61 16.91 -6.00
C LYS A 358 24.45 18.18 -5.17
N PHE A 359 23.22 18.64 -4.97
CA PHE A 359 22.95 19.77 -4.08
C PHE A 359 23.46 19.51 -2.66
N VAL A 360 23.21 18.30 -2.12
CA VAL A 360 23.66 17.90 -0.79
C VAL A 360 25.17 17.77 -0.70
N SER A 361 25.83 17.18 -1.69
CA SER A 361 27.28 16.93 -1.66
C SER A 361 28.13 18.16 -2.04
N ASP A 362 27.69 18.96 -3.03
CA ASP A 362 28.50 20.03 -3.61
C ASP A 362 28.12 21.43 -3.11
N VAL A 363 26.86 21.65 -2.70
CA VAL A 363 26.34 22.99 -2.36
C VAL A 363 26.17 23.20 -0.86
N LEU A 364 25.48 22.29 -0.17
CA LEU A 364 25.18 22.43 1.27
C LEU A 364 26.43 22.63 2.16
N PRO A 365 27.58 21.95 1.94
CA PRO A 365 28.77 22.13 2.79
C PRO A 365 29.34 23.55 2.77
N GLY A 366 29.12 24.31 1.69
CA GLY A 366 29.56 25.70 1.53
C GLY A 366 28.49 26.74 1.85
N ALA A 367 27.26 26.32 2.15
CA ALA A 367 26.14 27.21 2.42
C ALA A 367 26.22 27.80 3.84
N ARG A 368 25.90 29.09 3.97
CA ARG A 368 25.70 29.77 5.27
C ARG A 368 24.22 29.94 5.60
N GLU A 369 23.41 30.20 4.56
CA GLU A 369 21.97 30.35 4.65
C GLU A 369 21.32 29.65 3.44
N VAL A 370 20.21 28.96 3.68
CA VAL A 370 19.37 28.39 2.62
C VAL A 370 17.92 28.83 2.86
N GLU A 371 17.34 29.49 1.86
CA GLU A 371 15.94 29.88 1.84
C GLU A 371 15.23 29.14 0.70
N VAL A 372 14.00 28.73 0.94
CA VAL A 372 13.16 28.00 0.00
C VAL A 372 12.08 28.94 -0.52
N LEU A 373 11.92 29.06 -1.83
CA LEU A 373 10.73 29.70 -2.39
C LEU A 373 9.53 28.76 -2.19
N LEU A 374 8.73 29.03 -1.15
CA LEU A 374 7.53 28.25 -0.86
C LEU A 374 6.43 28.65 -1.84
N GLU A 375 6.11 27.82 -2.82
CA GLU A 375 5.10 28.09 -3.84
C GLU A 375 3.73 27.51 -3.46
N ASN A 376 2.66 28.01 -4.09
CA ASN A 376 1.30 27.47 -3.90
C ASN A 376 1.21 25.95 -4.11
N ARG A 377 1.98 25.41 -5.07
CA ARG A 377 2.02 23.97 -5.40
C ARG A 377 2.60 23.09 -4.29
N HIS A 378 3.40 23.64 -3.37
CA HIS A 378 4.06 22.87 -2.31
C HIS A 378 3.13 22.49 -1.15
N SER A 379 1.85 22.86 -1.21
CA SER A 379 0.89 22.51 -0.17
C SER A 379 0.77 21.00 0.08
N GLY A 380 0.82 20.19 -0.98
CA GLY A 380 0.86 18.73 -0.88
C GLY A 380 2.21 18.17 -0.41
N ASN A 381 3.24 19.00 -0.37
CA ASN A 381 4.57 18.65 0.13
C ASN A 381 4.76 19.04 1.60
N LEU A 382 3.83 19.77 2.22
CA LEU A 382 3.94 20.11 3.64
C LEU A 382 4.04 18.85 4.49
N VAL A 383 4.97 18.83 5.43
CA VAL A 383 5.31 17.66 6.23
C VAL A 383 5.69 18.07 7.65
N SER A 384 5.25 17.28 8.61
CA SER A 384 5.66 17.39 10.02
C SER A 384 6.45 16.16 10.42
N LEU A 385 7.53 16.38 11.17
CA LEU A 385 8.28 15.31 11.80
C LEU A 385 7.68 15.00 13.17
N ILE A 386 7.54 13.71 13.47
CA ILE A 386 6.89 13.20 14.67
C ILE A 386 7.91 12.39 15.49
N ALA A 387 8.02 12.72 16.77
CA ALA A 387 8.89 12.07 17.75
C ALA A 387 8.07 11.17 18.70
N PRO A 388 8.68 10.16 19.33
CA PRO A 388 8.08 9.50 20.48
C PRO A 388 7.98 10.49 21.65
N GLU A 389 6.93 10.38 22.45
CA GLU A 389 6.82 11.17 23.68
C GLU A 389 7.85 10.71 24.72
N ASN A 390 8.08 9.39 24.83
CA ASN A 390 9.17 8.81 25.59
C ASN A 390 10.38 8.53 24.69
N VAL A 391 11.46 9.27 24.88
CA VAL A 391 12.68 9.20 24.06
C VAL A 391 13.40 7.86 24.20
N ASP A 392 13.30 7.21 25.37
CA ASP A 392 13.94 5.92 25.65
C ASP A 392 13.11 4.72 25.17
N ALA A 393 11.94 4.96 24.58
CA ALA A 393 11.05 3.89 24.14
C ALA A 393 11.61 3.13 22.93
N PRO A 394 11.46 1.79 22.87
CA PRO A 394 11.95 1.01 21.74
C PRO A 394 11.20 1.34 20.44
N SER A 395 11.88 1.29 19.30
CA SER A 395 11.24 1.54 18.01
C SER A 395 10.29 0.41 17.60
N MET A 396 9.02 0.77 17.35
CA MET A 396 8.01 -0.05 16.69
C MET A 396 8.12 -0.01 15.16
N PHE A 397 8.93 0.89 14.62
CA PHE A 397 9.05 1.10 13.18
C PHE A 397 10.06 0.14 12.58
N LYS A 398 10.01 -0.01 11.25
CA LYS A 398 10.93 -0.88 10.51
C LYS A 398 12.38 -0.40 10.59
N TRP A 399 12.61 0.86 10.95
CA TRP A 399 13.92 1.47 11.22
C TRP A 399 14.21 1.61 12.71
N ASN A 400 15.48 1.85 13.04
CA ASN A 400 16.01 1.72 14.39
C ASN A 400 15.78 2.94 15.31
N ASN A 401 15.15 4.01 14.82
CA ASN A 401 14.78 5.18 15.62
C ASN A 401 13.26 5.32 15.75
N GLY A 402 12.84 6.06 16.77
CA GLY A 402 11.42 6.24 17.10
C GLY A 402 10.70 7.29 16.25
N PHE A 403 11.33 7.91 15.25
CA PHE A 403 10.73 9.03 14.52
C PHE A 403 9.90 8.56 13.34
N SER A 404 8.85 9.30 13.02
CA SER A 404 8.08 9.15 11.78
C SER A 404 7.77 10.53 11.21
N TRP A 405 7.08 10.60 10.08
CA TRP A 405 6.65 11.86 9.50
C TRP A 405 5.20 11.73 9.01
N ALA A 406 4.53 12.87 8.93
CA ALA A 406 3.18 12.98 8.40
C ALA A 406 3.14 14.11 7.39
N TYR A 407 2.86 13.78 6.13
CA TYR A 407 2.52 14.80 5.13
C TYR A 407 1.14 15.39 5.42
N SER A 408 0.93 16.63 5.01
CA SER A 408 -0.37 17.29 5.12
C SER A 408 -1.42 16.44 4.42
N GLY A 409 -2.52 16.17 5.13
CA GLY A 409 -3.64 15.42 4.60
C GLY A 409 -4.53 16.34 3.76
N ASN A 410 -4.00 16.89 2.66
CA ASN A 410 -4.60 18.01 1.91
C ASN A 410 -4.99 19.14 2.85
N ILE A 411 -4.07 20.11 3.02
CA ILE A 411 -4.33 21.37 3.73
C ILE A 411 -5.77 21.80 3.56
N ALA A 412 -6.42 21.92 4.72
CA ALA A 412 -7.77 22.39 4.93
C ALA A 412 -8.14 23.58 4.02
N ASP A 413 -9.37 23.51 3.46
CA ASP A 413 -10.10 24.56 2.75
C ASP A 413 -9.59 25.04 1.37
N SER A 414 -9.07 24.13 0.54
CA SER A 414 -9.02 24.42 -0.91
C SER A 414 -10.43 24.41 -1.53
N MET A 415 -10.69 25.33 -2.46
CA MET A 415 -11.92 25.40 -3.28
C MET A 415 -12.25 24.02 -3.88
N LYS A 416 -11.22 23.27 -4.27
CA LYS A 416 -11.28 21.86 -4.70
C LYS A 416 -11.97 20.91 -3.68
N GLN A 417 -11.70 21.03 -2.38
CA GLN A 417 -12.39 20.22 -1.36
C GLN A 417 -13.86 20.62 -1.20
N ARG A 418 -14.19 21.91 -1.34
CA ARG A 418 -15.59 22.37 -1.31
C ARG A 418 -16.37 21.89 -2.51
N VAL A 419 -15.78 21.94 -3.71
CA VAL A 419 -16.35 21.33 -4.92
C VAL A 419 -16.64 19.84 -4.69
N LYS A 420 -15.67 19.10 -4.13
CA LYS A 420 -15.88 17.68 -3.78
C LYS A 420 -17.01 17.47 -2.76
N ALA A 421 -17.08 18.31 -1.73
CA ALA A 421 -18.11 18.24 -0.70
C ALA A 421 -19.51 18.52 -1.27
N ALA A 422 -19.60 19.41 -2.26
CA ALA A 422 -20.82 19.68 -3.02
C ALA A 422 -21.16 18.61 -4.08
N GLY A 423 -20.32 17.56 -4.21
CA GLY A 423 -20.53 16.44 -5.13
C GLY A 423 -19.90 16.60 -6.52
N GLY A 424 -19.10 17.64 -6.73
CA GLY A 424 -18.36 17.91 -7.96
C GLY A 424 -17.11 17.05 -8.14
N LYS A 425 -16.64 16.98 -9.39
CA LYS A 425 -15.42 16.28 -9.78
C LYS A 425 -14.20 17.16 -9.59
N ILE A 426 -13.11 16.54 -9.14
CA ILE A 426 -11.86 17.23 -8.80
C ILE A 426 -10.65 16.69 -9.57
N ASP A 427 -10.88 15.72 -10.46
CA ASP A 427 -9.89 14.92 -11.17
C ASP A 427 -10.00 15.07 -12.71
N GLY A 428 -10.46 16.23 -13.19
CA GLY A 428 -10.51 16.55 -14.62
C GLY A 428 -9.19 17.12 -15.17
N ASP A 429 -8.99 16.98 -16.47
CA ASP A 429 -7.82 17.51 -17.19
C ASP A 429 -7.80 19.04 -17.27
N LEU A 430 -8.98 19.67 -17.23
CA LEU A 430 -9.16 21.11 -17.05
C LEU A 430 -10.34 21.37 -16.10
N ARG A 431 -10.15 22.27 -15.14
CA ARG A 431 -11.20 22.70 -14.21
C ARG A 431 -11.22 24.23 -14.10
N PHE A 432 -12.41 24.79 -14.01
CA PHE A 432 -12.65 26.17 -13.60
C PHE A 432 -13.60 26.16 -12.42
N SER A 433 -13.13 26.63 -11.27
CA SER A 433 -13.91 26.68 -10.03
C SER A 433 -14.01 28.13 -9.55
N ILE A 434 -15.14 28.48 -8.94
CA ILE A 434 -15.33 29.78 -8.29
C ILE A 434 -15.82 29.60 -6.86
N GLN A 435 -15.57 30.60 -6.01
CA GLN A 435 -16.00 30.64 -4.62
C GLN A 435 -16.39 32.06 -4.21
N TRP A 436 -17.44 32.18 -3.41
CA TRP A 436 -17.88 33.44 -2.80
C TRP A 436 -18.62 33.20 -1.47
N ASN A 437 -19.13 34.28 -0.87
CA ASN A 437 -19.82 34.27 0.43
C ASN A 437 -18.95 33.79 1.61
N GLU A 438 -17.64 34.04 1.56
CA GLU A 438 -16.69 33.58 2.59
C GLU A 438 -16.96 34.16 3.98
N ASP A 439 -17.55 35.36 4.06
CA ASP A 439 -17.93 36.00 5.31
C ASP A 439 -19.40 35.79 5.70
N GLY A 440 -20.15 35.02 4.90
CA GLY A 440 -21.57 34.73 5.10
C GLY A 440 -22.52 35.91 4.90
N LYS A 441 -22.10 36.99 4.22
CA LYS A 441 -22.91 38.23 4.02
C LYS A 441 -23.33 38.51 2.57
N ASP A 442 -22.90 37.68 1.63
CA ASP A 442 -23.14 37.77 0.19
C ASP A 442 -23.96 36.57 -0.31
N ASP A 443 -25.22 36.51 0.15
CA ASP A 443 -26.25 35.58 -0.34
C ASP A 443 -26.74 36.02 -1.73
N CYS A 444 -25.90 35.75 -2.73
CA CYS A 444 -26.10 36.10 -4.13
C CYS A 444 -25.74 34.94 -5.04
N ASP A 445 -26.16 35.05 -6.29
CA ASP A 445 -26.02 34.02 -7.31
C ASP A 445 -24.93 34.43 -8.30
N LEU A 446 -23.74 33.84 -8.14
CA LEU A 446 -22.60 34.01 -9.02
C LEU A 446 -22.43 32.73 -9.83
N ASP A 447 -22.60 32.84 -11.15
CA ASP A 447 -22.50 31.72 -12.07
C ASP A 447 -21.08 31.61 -12.64
N ALA A 448 -20.55 30.39 -12.71
CA ALA A 448 -19.39 30.03 -13.51
C ALA A 448 -19.81 29.78 -14.96
N HIS A 449 -19.17 30.47 -15.90
CA HIS A 449 -19.43 30.32 -17.33
C HIS A 449 -18.17 29.92 -18.10
N CYS A 450 -18.39 29.17 -19.19
CA CYS A 450 -17.36 28.90 -20.19
C CYS A 450 -17.94 29.00 -21.61
N GLU A 451 -17.34 29.83 -22.46
CA GLU A 451 -17.64 29.89 -23.89
C GLU A 451 -16.64 29.06 -24.69
N GLU A 452 -17.13 28.02 -25.35
CA GLU A 452 -16.40 27.14 -26.27
C GLU A 452 -16.47 27.70 -27.69
N VAL A 453 -15.43 28.43 -28.10
CA VAL A 453 -15.43 29.16 -29.38
C VAL A 453 -15.54 28.20 -30.58
N ALA A 454 -14.91 27.02 -30.50
CA ALA A 454 -14.91 26.04 -31.59
C ALA A 454 -16.31 25.49 -31.94
N THR A 455 -17.25 25.55 -31.00
CA THR A 455 -18.61 24.99 -31.11
C THR A 455 -19.70 26.03 -30.91
N ASN A 456 -19.32 27.30 -30.71
CA ASN A 456 -20.22 28.40 -30.40
C ASN A 456 -21.20 28.01 -29.28
N THR A 457 -20.66 27.44 -28.20
CA THR A 457 -21.41 26.81 -27.11
C THR A 457 -21.03 27.44 -25.78
N GLU A 458 -22.02 27.75 -24.95
CA GLU A 458 -21.81 28.29 -23.60
C GLU A 458 -22.27 27.28 -22.54
N ILE A 459 -21.40 27.02 -21.56
CA ILE A 459 -21.67 26.23 -20.36
C ILE A 459 -22.03 27.20 -19.23
N TYR A 460 -23.21 27.04 -18.63
CA TYR A 460 -23.71 27.85 -17.52
C TYR A 460 -24.96 27.19 -16.87
N TYR A 461 -25.57 27.81 -15.86
CA TYR A 461 -26.76 27.28 -15.16
C TYR A 461 -27.84 26.69 -16.11
N GLY A 462 -28.12 27.39 -17.22
CA GLY A 462 -29.17 27.04 -18.18
C GLY A 462 -28.77 25.96 -19.21
N SER A 463 -27.48 25.62 -19.33
CA SER A 463 -27.01 24.68 -20.35
C SER A 463 -25.75 23.92 -19.93
N TYR A 464 -25.73 22.62 -20.19
CA TYR A 464 -24.61 21.72 -19.86
C TYR A 464 -24.31 21.59 -18.36
N ARG A 465 -25.38 21.59 -17.56
CA ARG A 465 -25.34 21.41 -16.10
C ARG A 465 -25.67 19.98 -15.64
N GLY A 466 -25.03 19.55 -14.56
CA GLY A 466 -25.31 18.31 -13.86
C GLY A 466 -24.97 17.06 -14.67
N ARG A 467 -25.38 15.88 -14.20
CA ARG A 467 -24.89 14.58 -14.72
C ARG A 467 -25.14 14.31 -16.21
N LYS A 468 -26.11 14.99 -16.84
CA LYS A 468 -26.49 14.78 -18.25
C LYS A 468 -26.09 15.92 -19.18
N GLY A 469 -25.70 17.08 -18.63
CA GLY A 469 -25.37 18.24 -19.43
C GLY A 469 -23.90 18.26 -19.83
N ILE A 470 -23.52 17.57 -20.90
CA ILE A 470 -22.13 17.58 -21.39
C ILE A 470 -22.08 18.37 -22.68
N SER A 471 -21.16 19.34 -22.76
CA SER A 471 -20.97 20.15 -23.96
C SER A 471 -20.37 19.33 -25.11
N PRO A 472 -20.44 19.81 -26.36
CA PRO A 472 -19.80 19.14 -27.50
C PRO A 472 -18.28 19.03 -27.40
N CYS A 473 -17.62 19.80 -26.51
CA CYS A 473 -16.19 19.67 -26.21
C CYS A 473 -15.91 18.94 -24.86
N GLY A 474 -16.93 18.35 -24.25
CA GLY A 474 -16.79 17.51 -23.05
C GLY A 474 -16.82 18.23 -21.70
N GLY A 475 -17.14 19.54 -21.70
CA GLY A 475 -17.27 20.35 -20.50
C GLY A 475 -18.61 20.15 -19.79
N ASN A 476 -18.63 20.36 -18.48
CA ASN A 476 -19.81 20.17 -17.64
C ASN A 476 -19.78 21.08 -16.42
N LEU A 477 -20.84 21.87 -16.18
CA LEU A 477 -21.07 22.56 -14.91
C LEU A 477 -21.64 21.54 -13.91
N ASP A 478 -20.79 20.99 -13.04
CA ASP A 478 -21.15 19.86 -12.18
C ASP A 478 -21.51 20.26 -10.74
N VAL A 479 -21.16 21.50 -10.33
CA VAL A 479 -21.57 22.14 -9.08
C VAL A 479 -22.05 23.55 -9.38
N ASP A 480 -23.19 23.91 -8.80
CA ASP A 480 -24.00 25.09 -9.10
C ASP A 480 -24.76 25.49 -7.83
N ILE A 481 -24.21 26.40 -7.02
CA ILE A 481 -24.78 26.82 -5.73
C ILE A 481 -25.41 28.20 -5.89
N ILE A 482 -26.72 28.23 -6.10
CA ILE A 482 -27.46 29.45 -6.40
C ILE A 482 -27.92 30.27 -5.17
N HIS A 483 -27.94 29.65 -3.98
CA HIS A 483 -28.41 30.29 -2.73
C HIS A 483 -27.55 29.82 -1.54
N PRO A 484 -26.40 30.48 -1.28
CA PRO A 484 -25.47 30.01 -0.27
C PRO A 484 -25.88 30.33 1.16
N GLY A 485 -26.81 31.27 1.40
CA GLY A 485 -27.23 31.66 2.73
C GLY A 485 -26.05 32.16 3.57
N LYS A 486 -25.67 31.41 4.61
CA LYS A 486 -24.50 31.72 5.47
C LYS A 486 -23.26 30.88 5.13
N ASP A 487 -23.41 29.90 4.25
CA ASP A 487 -22.34 28.98 3.90
C ASP A 487 -21.49 29.52 2.76
N ILE A 488 -20.27 29.01 2.63
CA ILE A 488 -19.37 29.36 1.53
C ILE A 488 -19.86 28.65 0.27
N ALA A 489 -20.10 29.43 -0.79
CA ALA A 489 -20.59 28.94 -2.06
C ALA A 489 -19.45 28.51 -2.98
N VAL A 490 -19.69 27.52 -3.83
CA VAL A 490 -18.78 27.13 -4.90
C VAL A 490 -19.53 26.71 -6.15
N GLU A 491 -18.95 26.96 -7.32
CA GLU A 491 -19.35 26.35 -8.59
C GLU A 491 -18.14 25.77 -9.30
N ASN A 492 -18.41 24.87 -10.25
CA ASN A 492 -17.37 24.14 -10.93
C ASN A 492 -17.74 23.71 -12.34
N ILE A 493 -16.92 24.12 -13.32
CA ILE A 493 -16.90 23.57 -14.67
C ILE A 493 -15.71 22.62 -14.78
N VAL A 494 -15.95 21.41 -15.27
CA VAL A 494 -14.93 20.37 -15.45
C VAL A 494 -14.93 19.81 -16.86
N TYR A 495 -13.74 19.66 -17.42
CA TYR A 495 -13.44 18.86 -18.60
C TYR A 495 -12.69 17.62 -18.14
N ALA A 496 -13.35 16.47 -18.19
CA ALA A 496 -12.80 15.23 -17.64
C ALA A 496 -11.66 14.64 -18.50
N ASP A 497 -11.64 14.95 -19.79
CA ASP A 497 -10.77 14.32 -20.78
C ASP A 497 -10.42 15.35 -21.87
N LYS A 498 -9.18 15.82 -21.88
CA LYS A 498 -8.69 16.83 -22.83
C LYS A 498 -8.72 16.35 -24.27
N THR A 499 -8.76 15.04 -24.52
CA THR A 499 -8.82 14.50 -25.90
C THR A 499 -10.17 14.75 -26.57
N LYS A 500 -11.20 15.08 -25.78
CA LYS A 500 -12.54 15.48 -26.27
C LYS A 500 -12.66 16.98 -26.52
N MET A 501 -11.70 17.76 -26.03
CA MET A 501 -11.67 19.20 -26.27
C MET A 501 -11.25 19.46 -27.70
N LYS A 502 -12.08 20.16 -28.46
CA LYS A 502 -11.72 20.57 -29.82
C LYS A 502 -10.63 21.66 -29.77
N PRO A 503 -9.67 21.67 -30.71
CA PRO A 503 -8.70 22.76 -30.83
C PRO A 503 -9.41 24.11 -30.95
N GLY A 504 -9.00 25.09 -30.15
CA GLY A 504 -9.69 26.38 -30.06
C GLY A 504 -9.57 27.05 -28.70
N GLN A 505 -10.37 28.09 -28.48
CA GLN A 505 -10.39 28.89 -27.26
C GLN A 505 -11.59 28.55 -26.37
N TYR A 506 -11.33 28.54 -25.06
CA TYR A 506 -12.29 28.30 -23.99
C TYR A 506 -12.20 29.51 -23.05
N ALA A 507 -13.19 30.39 -23.11
CA ALA A 507 -13.20 31.64 -22.35
C ALA A 507 -13.98 31.46 -21.04
N PHE A 508 -13.29 31.59 -19.91
CA PHE A 508 -13.87 31.43 -18.57
C PHE A 508 -14.18 32.80 -17.96
N PHE A 509 -15.39 32.95 -17.46
CA PHE A 509 -15.86 34.19 -16.84
C PHE A 509 -16.89 33.92 -15.74
N VAL A 510 -17.11 34.93 -14.91
CA VAL A 510 -18.10 34.89 -13.82
C VAL A 510 -19.21 35.88 -14.11
N HIS A 511 -20.44 35.43 -13.95
CA HIS A 511 -21.64 36.23 -14.16
C HIS A 511 -22.39 36.43 -12.84
N GLN A 512 -22.64 37.69 -12.46
CA GLN A 512 -23.47 38.00 -11.31
C GLN A 512 -24.95 37.96 -11.72
N PHE A 513 -25.57 36.78 -11.67
CA PHE A 513 -26.93 36.56 -12.16
C PHE A 513 -28.00 37.25 -11.30
N SER A 514 -27.94 37.07 -9.98
CA SER A 514 -28.93 37.66 -9.07
C SER A 514 -28.34 38.08 -7.72
N GLY A 515 -29.03 39.00 -7.03
CA GLY A 515 -28.52 39.62 -5.80
C GLY A 515 -27.40 40.63 -6.05
N SER A 516 -26.54 40.86 -5.06
CA SER A 516 -25.40 41.77 -5.16
C SER A 516 -24.19 41.25 -4.39
N ALA A 517 -23.19 40.73 -5.08
CA ALA A 517 -21.91 40.34 -4.50
C ALA A 517 -21.13 41.57 -4.03
N LYS A 518 -21.01 41.78 -2.72
CA LYS A 518 -20.29 42.94 -2.16
C LYS A 518 -18.79 42.71 -2.11
N SER A 519 -18.37 41.47 -1.89
CA SER A 519 -16.97 41.08 -1.70
C SER A 519 -16.34 40.46 -2.96
N GLY A 520 -17.12 40.37 -4.05
CA GLY A 520 -16.71 39.75 -5.30
C GLY A 520 -16.54 38.23 -5.18
N PHE A 521 -15.51 37.67 -5.81
CA PHE A 521 -15.28 36.22 -5.88
C PHE A 521 -13.80 35.85 -5.96
N ARG A 522 -13.51 34.58 -5.71
CA ARG A 522 -12.23 33.94 -6.02
C ARG A 522 -12.46 32.88 -7.09
N ALA A 523 -11.48 32.70 -7.97
CA ALA A 523 -11.54 31.69 -9.03
C ALA A 523 -10.24 30.90 -9.13
N GLU A 524 -10.33 29.65 -9.53
CA GLU A 524 -9.20 28.77 -9.84
C GLU A 524 -9.39 28.12 -11.22
N ILE A 525 -8.34 28.14 -12.03
CA ILE A 525 -8.23 27.31 -13.23
C ILE A 525 -7.14 26.28 -13.00
N GLU A 526 -7.44 24.99 -13.13
CA GLU A 526 -6.48 23.90 -12.91
C GLU A 526 -6.34 23.05 -14.18
N PHE A 527 -5.12 22.89 -14.68
CA PHE A 527 -4.77 21.90 -15.73
C PHE A 527 -3.27 21.57 -15.73
N GLY A 528 -2.91 20.36 -16.18
CA GLY A 528 -1.50 19.96 -16.32
C GLY A 528 -0.70 20.04 -15.00
N GLY A 529 -1.35 19.83 -13.86
CA GLY A 529 -0.75 19.95 -12.52
C GLY A 529 -0.57 21.39 -12.01
N ASN A 530 -0.90 22.40 -12.80
CA ASN A 530 -0.84 23.81 -12.41
C ASN A 530 -2.21 24.31 -11.95
N VAL A 531 -2.22 25.15 -10.91
CA VAL A 531 -3.40 25.88 -10.44
C VAL A 531 -3.14 27.37 -10.59
N TYR A 532 -3.99 28.04 -11.37
CA TYR A 532 -3.97 29.48 -11.59
C TYR A 532 -5.10 30.11 -10.79
N SER A 533 -4.77 30.99 -9.84
CA SER A 533 -5.73 31.59 -8.93
C SER A 533 -5.99 33.06 -9.26
N TYR A 534 -7.21 33.52 -9.00
CA TYR A 534 -7.65 34.89 -9.25
C TYR A 534 -8.50 35.37 -8.08
N ASP A 535 -8.24 36.59 -7.62
CA ASP A 535 -9.01 37.26 -6.57
C ASP A 535 -9.65 38.52 -7.16
N TYR A 536 -10.97 38.56 -7.20
CA TYR A 536 -11.75 39.71 -7.65
C TYR A 536 -12.52 40.29 -6.47
N SER A 537 -11.96 41.30 -5.80
CA SER A 537 -12.52 41.87 -4.57
C SER A 537 -13.45 43.07 -4.78
N ASN A 538 -13.88 43.32 -6.02
CA ASN A 538 -14.79 44.42 -6.33
C ASN A 538 -16.24 43.98 -6.21
N ARG A 539 -17.09 44.90 -5.75
CA ARG A 539 -18.55 44.70 -5.77
C ARG A 539 -19.04 44.51 -7.21
N MET A 540 -19.86 43.49 -7.44
CA MET A 540 -20.51 43.23 -8.73
C MET A 540 -21.97 43.66 -8.72
N ARG A 541 -22.43 44.26 -9.83
CA ARG A 541 -23.84 44.56 -10.06
C ARG A 541 -24.53 43.35 -10.70
N THR A 542 -25.83 43.24 -10.50
CA THR A 542 -26.65 42.24 -11.22
C THR A 542 -26.46 42.38 -12.73
N ASN A 543 -26.30 41.25 -13.42
CA ASN A 543 -25.94 41.09 -14.83
C ASN A 543 -24.54 41.59 -15.23
N GLU A 544 -23.62 41.78 -14.27
CA GLU A 544 -22.22 42.08 -14.57
C GLU A 544 -21.44 40.80 -14.89
N TYR A 545 -20.58 40.88 -15.91
CA TYR A 545 -19.70 39.80 -16.34
C TYR A 545 -18.24 40.18 -16.11
N VAL A 546 -17.48 39.28 -15.48
CA VAL A 546 -16.04 39.47 -15.24
C VAL A 546 -15.27 38.36 -15.94
N GLN A 547 -14.52 38.73 -16.98
CA GLN A 547 -13.69 37.81 -17.75
C GLN A 547 -12.45 37.40 -16.97
N VAL A 548 -12.25 36.10 -16.72
CA VAL A 548 -11.16 35.59 -15.87
C VAL A 548 -9.94 35.22 -16.70
N ALA A 549 -10.08 34.31 -17.65
CA ALA A 549 -8.98 33.87 -18.52
C ALA A 549 -9.48 33.11 -19.75
N ILE A 550 -8.61 32.96 -20.75
CA ILE A 550 -8.86 32.13 -21.93
C ILE A 550 -7.86 30.97 -21.92
N VAL A 551 -8.37 29.74 -21.97
CA VAL A 551 -7.55 28.54 -22.20
C VAL A 551 -7.58 28.20 -23.68
N SER A 552 -6.40 28.01 -24.29
CA SER A 552 -6.26 27.61 -25.70
C SER A 552 -5.81 26.15 -25.77
N VAL A 553 -6.51 25.37 -26.59
CA VAL A 553 -6.20 23.98 -26.91
C VAL A 553 -5.62 23.91 -28.33
N ASP A 554 -4.43 23.34 -28.48
CA ASP A 554 -3.81 23.13 -29.80
C ASP A 554 -4.29 21.82 -30.46
N LYS A 555 -3.72 21.49 -31.63
CA LYS A 555 -4.09 20.28 -32.38
C LYS A 555 -3.67 18.98 -31.69
N ASP A 556 -2.70 19.04 -30.79
CA ASP A 556 -2.14 17.91 -30.05
C ASP A 556 -2.75 17.80 -28.63
N CYS A 557 -3.84 18.54 -28.37
CA CYS A 557 -4.53 18.63 -27.08
C CYS A 557 -3.66 19.21 -25.94
N ASN A 558 -2.65 20.02 -26.25
CA ASN A 558 -1.93 20.77 -25.22
C ASN A 558 -2.69 22.03 -24.85
N LEU A 559 -2.66 22.35 -23.55
CA LEU A 559 -3.37 23.45 -22.95
C LEU A 559 -2.40 24.60 -22.65
N SER A 560 -2.80 25.82 -23.00
CA SER A 560 -2.11 27.06 -22.62
C SER A 560 -3.13 28.09 -22.15
N ILE A 561 -2.70 29.08 -21.36
CA ILE A 561 -3.61 30.06 -20.74
C ILE A 561 -3.18 31.50 -21.01
N THR A 562 -4.16 32.34 -21.31
CA THR A 562 -4.06 33.80 -21.38
C THR A 562 -4.88 34.38 -20.24
N HIS A 563 -4.23 35.03 -19.28
CA HIS A 563 -4.88 35.63 -18.12
C HIS A 563 -5.54 36.97 -18.49
N LEU A 564 -6.84 37.14 -18.23
CA LEU A 564 -7.59 38.38 -18.47
C LEU A 564 -7.76 39.19 -17.18
N LEU A 565 -8.05 38.50 -16.08
CA LEU A 565 -7.75 39.01 -14.75
C LEU A 565 -6.26 38.82 -14.44
N LYS A 566 -5.71 39.75 -13.67
CA LYS A 566 -4.36 39.59 -13.13
C LYS A 566 -4.34 38.29 -12.30
N GLU A 567 -3.61 37.29 -12.78
CA GLU A 567 -3.32 36.08 -12.01
C GLU A 567 -2.81 36.53 -10.64
N SER A 568 -3.51 36.12 -9.61
CA SER A 568 -3.11 36.43 -8.27
C SER A 568 -1.80 35.70 -8.02
N ALA A 569 -0.69 36.44 -8.02
CA ALA A 569 0.51 36.04 -7.28
C ALA A 569 0.28 36.14 -5.77
N SER A 570 -0.99 36.10 -5.31
CA SER A 570 -1.34 36.21 -3.91
C SER A 570 -0.79 34.97 -3.22
N GLY A 571 0.22 35.19 -2.38
CA GLY A 571 0.61 34.20 -1.41
C GLY A 571 -0.60 33.89 -0.55
N ARG A 572 -1.05 32.65 -0.53
CA ARG A 572 -1.93 32.14 0.52
C ARG A 572 -1.11 31.79 1.76
N GLU A 573 -1.75 31.86 2.92
CA GLU A 573 -1.17 31.35 4.15
C GLU A 573 -1.33 29.82 4.23
N VAL A 574 -0.25 29.10 4.51
CA VAL A 574 -0.21 27.66 4.72
C VAL A 574 0.69 27.37 5.92
N TRP A 575 0.15 26.71 6.94
CA TRP A 575 0.89 26.35 8.16
C TRP A 575 1.68 27.54 8.76
N GLY A 576 1.04 28.71 8.85
CA GLY A 576 1.63 29.95 9.37
C GLY A 576 2.60 30.69 8.44
N LEU A 577 2.77 30.22 7.19
CA LEU A 577 3.67 30.82 6.20
C LEU A 577 2.91 31.36 4.99
N LYS A 578 3.33 32.49 4.45
CA LYS A 578 2.85 32.98 3.15
C LYS A 578 3.60 32.29 2.02
N THR A 579 2.84 31.77 1.07
CA THR A 579 3.37 31.22 -0.19
C THR A 579 3.83 32.33 -1.14
N ASN A 580 4.57 31.94 -2.18
CA ASN A 580 5.31 32.77 -3.11
C ASN A 580 6.35 33.68 -2.45
N GLN A 581 6.93 33.26 -1.31
CA GLN A 581 7.98 33.98 -0.60
C GLN A 581 9.16 33.04 -0.30
N PHE A 582 10.35 33.61 -0.18
CA PHE A 582 11.50 32.88 0.33
C PHE A 582 11.38 32.74 1.84
N VAL A 583 11.38 31.49 2.30
CA VAL A 583 11.31 31.15 3.72
C VAL A 583 12.61 30.44 4.10
N PRO A 584 13.33 30.90 5.14
CA PRO A 584 14.53 30.22 5.62
C PRO A 584 14.25 28.78 6.03
N ALA A 585 15.07 27.84 5.56
CA ALA A 585 15.09 26.48 6.09
C ALA A 585 15.88 26.51 7.41
N SER A 586 15.24 26.17 8.53
CA SER A 586 15.88 26.02 9.83
C SER A 586 16.91 24.88 9.78
N VAL A 587 16.47 23.73 9.26
CA VAL A 587 17.30 22.55 9.05
C VAL A 587 16.87 21.80 7.79
N ILE A 588 17.82 21.18 7.11
CA ILE A 588 17.59 20.25 6.00
C ILE A 588 18.08 18.88 6.43
N MET A 589 17.27 17.83 6.19
CA MET A 589 17.57 16.47 6.62
C MET A 589 16.97 15.44 5.65
N MET A 590 17.44 14.19 5.75
CA MET A 590 16.73 13.05 5.15
C MET A 590 15.59 12.59 6.06
N SER A 591 14.71 11.73 5.56
CA SER A 591 13.69 11.07 6.39
C SER A 591 14.29 10.08 7.40
N PRO A 592 13.63 9.86 8.57
CA PRO A 592 14.11 8.99 9.64
C PRO A 592 14.54 7.56 9.26
N ASN A 593 13.97 7.00 8.20
CA ASN A 593 14.31 5.67 7.70
C ASN A 593 15.70 5.60 7.01
N TYR A 594 16.38 6.74 6.84
CA TYR A 594 17.75 6.86 6.32
C TYR A 594 18.73 7.50 7.32
N TRP A 595 18.30 7.70 8.57
CA TRP A 595 19.17 8.21 9.63
C TRP A 595 20.12 7.16 10.18
N ASP A 596 21.18 7.61 10.85
CA ASP A 596 22.14 6.76 11.57
C ASP A 596 22.78 5.69 10.66
N GLU A 597 23.10 6.08 9.42
CA GLU A 597 23.74 5.25 8.38
C GLU A 597 22.94 3.97 8.02
N GLN A 598 21.63 3.96 8.30
CA GLN A 598 20.77 2.85 7.93
C GLN A 598 20.68 2.70 6.40
N LYS A 599 20.80 1.45 5.93
CA LYS A 599 20.57 1.11 4.51
C LYS A 599 19.06 1.11 4.24
N GLY A 600 18.55 2.27 3.85
CA GLY A 600 17.27 2.57 3.21
C GLY A 600 16.14 1.54 3.34
N ILE A 601 15.42 1.57 4.46
CA ILE A 601 14.17 0.81 4.58
C ILE A 601 13.04 1.66 4.02
N GLY A 602 12.63 1.37 2.78
CA GLY A 602 11.58 2.12 2.06
C GLY A 602 12.10 3.39 1.36
N ASN A 603 11.18 4.23 0.91
CA ASN A 603 11.52 5.41 0.10
C ASN A 603 12.27 6.50 0.89
N ARG A 604 13.27 7.13 0.26
CA ARG A 604 14.06 8.23 0.82
C ARG A 604 13.33 9.55 0.58
N HIS A 605 13.20 10.37 1.62
CA HIS A 605 12.69 11.73 1.48
C HIS A 605 13.72 12.75 1.97
N PHE A 606 13.65 13.96 1.43
CA PHE A 606 14.41 15.13 1.84
C PHE A 606 13.45 16.17 2.41
N PHE A 607 13.71 16.61 3.63
CA PHE A 607 12.88 17.56 4.35
C PHE A 607 13.63 18.89 4.50
N PHE A 608 12.94 19.98 4.15
CA PHE A 608 13.35 21.35 4.40
C PHE A 608 12.42 21.88 5.49
N MET A 609 12.87 21.81 6.75
CA MET A 609 12.08 22.31 7.88
C MET A 609 12.15 23.83 7.88
N LEU A 610 11.01 24.49 7.73
CA LEU A 610 10.95 25.93 7.44
C LEU A 610 10.75 26.73 8.74
N LYS A 611 11.44 27.85 8.85
CA LYS A 611 11.32 28.76 10.00
C LYS A 611 9.89 29.31 10.07
N GLY A 612 9.23 29.13 11.21
CA GLY A 612 7.86 29.60 11.44
C GLY A 612 6.76 28.70 10.85
N CYS A 613 7.11 27.53 10.31
CA CYS A 613 6.12 26.58 9.80
C CYS A 613 5.49 25.79 10.95
N ILE A 614 4.18 25.96 11.14
CA ILE A 614 3.41 25.36 12.23
C ILE A 614 2.23 24.61 11.61
N ASN A 615 2.23 23.28 11.72
CA ASN A 615 1.10 22.46 11.33
C ASN A 615 -0.06 22.69 12.34
N PRO A 616 -1.22 23.22 11.89
CA PRO A 616 -2.37 23.45 12.75
C PRO A 616 -3.27 22.20 12.90
N GLU A 617 -2.91 21.09 12.27
CA GLU A 617 -3.65 19.83 12.30
C GLU A 617 -3.08 18.89 13.38
N ASN A 618 -3.84 17.85 13.73
CA ASN A 618 -3.40 16.77 14.61
C ASN A 618 -3.09 15.50 13.79
N PRO A 619 -1.93 15.42 13.13
CA PRO A 619 -1.61 14.27 12.29
C PRO A 619 -1.51 12.99 13.13
N ASN A 620 -1.81 11.85 12.50
CA ASN A 620 -1.55 10.55 13.09
C ASN A 620 -0.03 10.41 13.35
N GLY A 621 0.33 10.01 14.56
CA GLY A 621 1.74 9.87 14.94
C GLY A 621 2.40 8.57 14.48
N MET A 622 1.66 7.65 13.86
CA MET A 622 2.16 6.38 13.33
C MET A 622 1.27 5.84 12.22
N PHE A 623 1.87 5.09 11.30
CA PHE A 623 1.20 4.52 10.14
C PHE A 623 1.56 3.05 10.01
N ASN A 624 0.60 2.20 9.62
CA ASN A 624 0.80 0.76 9.49
C ASN A 624 1.98 0.40 8.57
N GLU A 625 2.19 1.20 7.53
CA GLU A 625 3.28 1.04 6.56
C GLU A 625 4.67 1.16 7.20
N TYR A 626 4.77 1.86 8.32
CA TYR A 626 6.02 2.09 9.05
C TYR A 626 6.30 1.00 10.09
N LEU A 627 5.30 0.22 10.50
CA LEU A 627 5.42 -0.75 11.59
C LEU A 627 6.17 -2.03 11.18
N LYS A 628 6.88 -2.65 12.13
CA LYS A 628 7.50 -3.97 11.96
C LYS A 628 6.47 -5.06 11.63
N GLU A 629 6.91 -6.11 10.93
CA GLU A 629 6.03 -7.21 10.48
C GLU A 629 5.25 -7.89 11.60
N GLU A 630 5.84 -8.01 12.79
CA GLU A 630 5.21 -8.60 13.97
C GLU A 630 3.93 -7.86 14.40
N LEU A 631 3.85 -6.54 14.16
CA LEU A 631 2.70 -5.70 14.50
C LEU A 631 1.62 -5.70 13.40
N LEU A 632 1.96 -6.07 12.16
CA LEU A 632 1.02 -6.07 11.02
C LEU A 632 -0.13 -7.07 11.18
N LYS A 633 0.02 -8.09 12.02
CA LYS A 633 -1.06 -9.01 12.42
C LYS A 633 -2.24 -8.27 13.06
N HIS A 634 -1.97 -7.13 13.70
CA HIS A 634 -2.94 -6.28 14.37
C HIS A 634 -3.19 -4.95 13.62
N LYS A 635 -2.92 -4.89 12.30
CA LYS A 635 -3.00 -3.66 11.48
C LYS A 635 -4.28 -2.84 11.67
N ARG A 636 -5.44 -3.47 11.86
CA ARG A 636 -6.72 -2.76 12.08
C ARG A 636 -6.77 -2.03 13.43
N VAL A 637 -6.14 -2.60 14.46
CA VAL A 637 -6.04 -1.98 15.78
C VAL A 637 -5.01 -0.84 15.73
N PHE A 638 -3.86 -1.06 15.07
CA PHE A 638 -2.85 0.00 14.90
C PHE A 638 -3.34 1.17 14.05
N GLU A 639 -4.19 0.92 13.05
CA GLU A 639 -4.87 1.98 12.29
C GLU A 639 -5.75 2.85 13.19
N ALA A 640 -6.48 2.24 14.14
CA ALA A 640 -7.29 2.95 15.12
C ALA A 640 -6.44 3.64 16.20
N LEU A 641 -5.34 3.01 16.62
CA LEU A 641 -4.40 3.58 17.59
C LEU A 641 -3.74 4.83 17.03
N GLY A 642 -3.29 4.83 15.76
CA GLY A 642 -2.69 6.00 15.13
C GLY A 642 -3.56 7.25 15.18
N VAL A 643 -4.89 7.08 15.08
CA VAL A 643 -5.88 8.17 15.24
C VAL A 643 -6.07 8.57 16.71
N LYS A 644 -6.01 7.61 17.64
CA LYS A 644 -6.13 7.87 19.09
C LYS A 644 -4.86 8.48 19.69
N THR A 645 -3.71 8.23 19.09
CA THR A 645 -2.40 8.80 19.42
C THR A 645 -2.04 9.93 18.45
N ALA A 646 -3.06 10.61 17.90
CA ALA A 646 -2.84 11.79 17.09
C ALA A 646 -2.06 12.84 17.89
N VAL A 647 -1.15 13.50 17.20
CA VAL A 647 -0.22 14.44 17.79
C VAL A 647 -0.99 15.69 18.23
N LYS A 648 -0.77 16.13 19.48
CA LYS A 648 -1.39 17.35 20.02
C LYS A 648 -0.69 18.59 19.46
N ASP A 649 -1.42 19.70 19.43
CA ASP A 649 -0.91 20.99 18.98
C ASP A 649 0.31 21.40 19.81
N ASP A 650 1.36 21.86 19.12
CA ASP A 650 2.57 22.41 19.72
C ASP A 650 3.09 23.56 18.84
N LEU A 651 3.48 24.66 19.48
CA LEU A 651 4.11 25.80 18.79
C LEU A 651 5.58 25.51 18.47
N GLU A 652 6.21 24.65 19.25
CA GLU A 652 7.56 24.15 18.98
C GLU A 652 7.46 22.83 18.21
N GLN A 653 7.54 22.93 16.88
CA GLN A 653 7.49 21.77 15.99
C GLN A 653 8.44 21.91 14.80
N LEU A 654 8.97 20.78 14.34
CA LEU A 654 9.73 20.66 13.09
C LEU A 654 8.77 20.31 11.95
N SER A 655 8.30 21.37 11.30
CA SER A 655 7.45 21.29 10.11
C SER A 655 8.06 22.08 8.95
N GLY A 656 7.69 21.72 7.73
CA GLY A 656 8.20 22.34 6.52
C GLY A 656 7.69 21.64 5.29
N ILE A 657 8.54 21.49 4.27
CA ILE A 657 8.21 20.76 3.04
C ILE A 657 9.11 19.56 2.84
N GLY A 658 8.55 18.48 2.29
CA GLY A 658 9.23 17.24 2.03
C GLY A 658 9.09 16.76 0.59
N PHE A 659 10.17 16.21 0.06
CA PHE A 659 10.23 15.68 -1.29
C PHE A 659 10.73 14.24 -1.27
N SER A 660 10.07 13.38 -2.04
CA SER A 660 10.49 11.99 -2.25
C SER A 660 11.59 11.96 -3.31
N ALA A 661 12.67 11.20 -3.07
CA ALA A 661 13.77 11.03 -4.02
C ALA A 661 13.39 10.23 -5.29
N THR A 662 12.16 9.72 -5.35
CA THR A 662 11.63 8.95 -6.49
C THR A 662 10.40 9.61 -7.12
N LYS A 663 10.13 10.89 -6.83
CA LYS A 663 9.01 11.63 -7.41
C LYS A 663 9.58 12.82 -8.17
N HIS A 664 9.21 12.96 -9.44
CA HIS A 664 9.52 14.17 -10.20
C HIS A 664 8.87 15.40 -9.57
N ASP A 665 9.66 16.10 -8.77
CA ASP A 665 9.29 17.33 -8.09
C ASP A 665 10.51 18.24 -8.07
N ASN A 666 10.28 19.52 -7.74
CA ASN A 666 11.37 20.48 -7.67
C ASN A 666 11.05 21.61 -6.70
N VAL A 667 12.10 22.27 -6.24
CA VAL A 667 11.97 23.46 -5.41
C VAL A 667 13.04 24.47 -5.76
N ILE A 668 12.67 25.75 -5.78
CA ILE A 668 13.62 26.84 -5.97
C ILE A 668 14.20 27.19 -4.61
N VAL A 669 15.53 27.20 -4.52
CA VAL A 669 16.26 27.59 -3.31
C VAL A 669 17.16 28.77 -3.62
N LYS A 670 17.30 29.64 -2.63
CA LYS A 670 18.31 30.69 -2.60
C LYS A 670 19.37 30.27 -1.57
N VAL A 671 20.60 30.14 -2.02
CA VAL A 671 21.74 29.74 -1.19
C VAL A 671 22.68 30.92 -1.06
N LYS A 672 22.95 31.32 0.19
CA LYS A 672 23.96 32.34 0.51
C LYS A 672 25.19 31.65 1.07
N GLY A 673 26.29 31.66 0.31
CA GLY A 673 27.62 31.22 0.74
C GLY A 673 28.61 32.39 0.69
N ASN A 674 29.69 32.21 -0.07
CA ASN A 674 30.56 33.34 -0.47
C ASN A 674 29.91 34.23 -1.54
N THR A 675 28.97 33.66 -2.31
CA THR A 675 28.14 34.34 -3.30
C THR A 675 26.69 33.92 -3.07
N GLU A 676 25.73 34.81 -3.36
CA GLU A 676 24.30 34.46 -3.39
C GLU A 676 23.95 33.84 -4.75
N ARG A 677 23.27 32.69 -4.74
CA ARG A 677 22.80 32.00 -5.95
C ARG A 677 21.38 31.49 -5.76
N THR A 678 20.57 31.59 -6.82
CA THR A 678 19.25 30.96 -6.88
C THR A 678 19.32 29.79 -7.85
N MET A 679 18.87 28.62 -7.41
CA MET A 679 18.92 27.38 -8.18
C MET A 679 17.64 26.57 -7.99
N LYS A 680 17.33 25.72 -8.96
CA LYS A 680 16.19 24.80 -8.91
C LYS A 680 16.71 23.41 -8.57
N VAL A 681 16.36 22.92 -7.40
CA VAL A 681 16.72 21.57 -6.94
C VAL A 681 15.67 20.59 -7.44
N ILE A 682 16.10 19.53 -8.09
CA ILE A 682 15.25 18.46 -8.66
C ILE A 682 15.42 17.19 -7.82
N PHE A 683 14.29 16.54 -7.52
CA PHE A 683 14.22 15.32 -6.70
C PHE A 683 13.92 14.08 -7.53
#